data_AF-A0A1Y0Y9T0-F1
#
_entry.id   AF-A0A1Y0Y9T0-F1
#
_cell.length_a   1.000
_cell.length_b   1.000
_cell.length_c   1.000
_cell.angle_alpha   90.00
_cell.angle_beta   90.00
_cell.angle_gamma   90.00
#
_symmetry.space_group_name_H-M   'P 1'
#
loop_
_entity.id
_entity.type
_entity.pdbx_description
1 polymer ?
#
loop_
_entity_poly.entity_id
_entity_poly.type
_entity_poly.pdbx_seq_one_letter_code
_entity_poly.pdbx_strand_id
1 'polypeptide(L)'
;MITTENIVIIGNGMVGHYCAEQLVTHGLHKTHAIHIFGDELHDAYDRVHLTDYMSGQDALALRLHKDDFHTHHGLTLHRGVRVEHIDRDAKTVESIEGVLPYGTLILATGSTPFVPPIPGNTGTAGLVYRTLDDLDMIRAAANGATHGVVIGGGLLGLEAANALAGLGLSTAVVEFAPRLMPVQLDEDGGQALKQRIEALGINVLTAHATQEIVAGENYRHRLVFADGTFLETDLVVFSAGIRPQDRLARECGLAIGSRGGVVIDDTCRTSDAAIFAIRECACWNGQVFGLVAPGYTMARTVASILAGEQVAFAGADMSTKLKLLGVDVGSIGDAHGRTPGCRSYRFIGEIDGSYRRLVLSEDGHHVLGAVLVGDNAYYDTILQCVQNDIKPPADPAALILPRGEGADLLGADALPDTAMICSCHNVTKGAICASIENGCTDLAGLKQSTKASTGCGGCSALLKNVFETELEARGITVDHSLCEHFSYTRQDLYALVRVHGIQTFEDLMAQYGNGGLGCDICKPAVGSILASAWNKPITDPLYIPLQDTNDTFMANMQKNGTYSVVPRIAGGEITPEKLIVLGQVAKKYGLYTKITGGQRIDLFGAQLDKLPDIWSELMDAGFETGQAYGKSTRTVKSCVGSTWCRYGVQDSVGKALDLENRYKGLRAPHKLKFAVSGCTRECAEAQSKDVGVIATENGWNLYVCGNGGMRPRHAELFATDLDSETLVKYIDRFLMFYIRTADKLQRTSVWRENLEGGLDYLREVIIADSLGICTELEKQMQMVVDNYHCEWRDALTDREKLKRFRTFVNDRRPDPNIRTVAERDQVRPADNLPETTSSAGPIEWTELCQGDDLVAKSGVVAWYDGNQIALFYLPETEVAPAQVYAIDNHDPFSNANVIGRGIMGDLKGQLVVASPLYKQHFRLEDGQCLEDPAIRLRTWDARLENGKVMIRAKINEYTPETLLA
;
A
#
# COMPACT_ATOMS: atom_id res chain seq x y z
N MET A 1 32.76 -38.70 -16.45
CA MET A 1 32.41 -37.69 -15.44
C MET A 1 32.14 -36.42 -16.19
N ILE A 2 30.89 -35.99 -16.30
CA ILE A 2 30.56 -34.70 -16.89
C ILE A 2 31.07 -33.67 -15.89
N THR A 3 32.16 -32.99 -16.21
CA THR A 3 32.65 -31.85 -15.41
C THR A 3 31.63 -30.74 -15.56
N THR A 4 30.72 -30.63 -14.60
CA THR A 4 29.81 -29.50 -14.49
C THR A 4 30.66 -28.24 -14.37
N GLU A 5 30.60 -27.34 -15.35
CA GLU A 5 31.35 -26.07 -15.30
C GLU A 5 30.70 -25.14 -14.26
N ASN A 6 31.53 -24.47 -13.46
CA ASN A 6 31.05 -23.57 -12.42
C ASN A 6 30.82 -22.16 -12.97
N ILE A 7 29.68 -21.56 -12.65
CA ILE A 7 29.45 -20.12 -12.80
C ILE A 7 29.52 -19.49 -11.41
N VAL A 8 30.45 -18.56 -11.20
CA VAL A 8 30.64 -17.89 -9.91
C VAL A 8 30.19 -16.43 -10.04
N ILE A 9 29.31 -15.98 -9.14
CA ILE A 9 28.89 -14.59 -9.00
C ILE A 9 29.52 -14.04 -7.73
N ILE A 10 30.30 -12.95 -7.83
CA ILE A 10 30.85 -12.23 -6.67
C ILE A 10 30.02 -10.97 -6.44
N GLY A 11 29.19 -11.01 -5.40
CA GLY A 11 28.28 -9.95 -4.98
C GLY A 11 26.83 -10.43 -4.95
N ASN A 12 26.22 -10.48 -3.77
CA ASN A 12 24.81 -10.87 -3.57
C ASN A 12 23.88 -9.65 -3.32
N GLY A 13 24.18 -8.51 -3.95
CA GLY A 13 23.28 -7.36 -3.95
C GLY A 13 22.12 -7.55 -4.94
N MET A 14 21.23 -6.55 -5.05
CA MET A 14 20.06 -6.60 -5.95
C MET A 14 20.36 -7.14 -7.35
N VAL A 15 21.45 -6.66 -7.97
CA VAL A 15 21.82 -7.03 -9.34
C VAL A 15 22.50 -8.39 -9.43
N GLY A 16 23.29 -8.78 -8.43
CA GLY A 16 23.89 -10.11 -8.40
C GLY A 16 22.84 -11.21 -8.23
N HIS A 17 21.88 -10.98 -7.34
CA HIS A 17 20.74 -11.87 -7.16
C HIS A 17 19.86 -11.93 -8.41
N TYR A 18 19.51 -10.77 -8.99
CA TYR A 18 18.76 -10.74 -10.25
C TYR A 18 19.50 -11.45 -11.39
N CYS A 19 20.84 -11.37 -11.45
CA CYS A 19 21.64 -12.15 -12.39
C CYS A 19 21.44 -13.66 -12.19
N ALA A 20 21.44 -14.14 -10.95
CA ALA A 20 21.13 -15.54 -10.65
C ALA A 20 19.71 -15.95 -11.11
N GLU A 21 18.70 -15.10 -10.90
CA GLU A 21 17.33 -15.33 -11.41
C GLU A 21 17.31 -15.44 -12.95
N GLN A 22 18.06 -14.60 -13.66
CA GLN A 22 18.15 -14.67 -15.11
C GLN A 22 18.88 -15.94 -15.57
N LEU A 23 19.99 -16.33 -14.93
CA LEU A 23 20.66 -17.60 -15.22
C LEU A 23 19.71 -18.80 -15.00
N VAL A 24 18.87 -18.75 -13.97
CA VAL A 24 17.83 -19.75 -13.72
C VAL A 24 16.78 -19.77 -14.83
N THR A 25 16.29 -18.60 -15.23
CA THR A 25 15.29 -18.41 -16.29
C THR A 25 15.76 -18.99 -17.63
N HIS A 26 17.04 -18.80 -17.97
CA HIS A 26 17.67 -19.39 -19.16
C HIS A 26 18.08 -20.87 -18.98
N GLY A 27 17.78 -21.49 -17.83
CA GLY A 27 18.02 -22.91 -17.57
C GLY A 27 19.49 -23.27 -17.30
N LEU A 28 20.38 -22.29 -17.11
CA LEU A 28 21.83 -22.53 -16.95
C LEU A 28 22.16 -23.26 -15.64
N HIS A 29 21.35 -23.10 -14.60
CA HIS A 29 21.44 -23.87 -13.35
C HIS A 29 21.30 -25.40 -13.53
N LYS A 30 20.73 -25.86 -14.65
CA LYS A 30 20.59 -27.30 -14.96
C LYS A 30 21.85 -27.91 -15.57
N THR A 31 22.73 -27.07 -16.11
CA THR A 31 23.94 -27.49 -16.84
C THR A 31 25.23 -27.05 -16.15
N HIS A 32 25.15 -26.05 -15.28
CA HIS A 32 26.27 -25.47 -14.54
C HIS A 32 25.99 -25.46 -13.04
N ALA A 33 27.03 -25.59 -12.22
CA ALA A 33 26.94 -25.35 -10.80
C ALA A 33 27.12 -23.85 -10.54
N ILE A 34 26.12 -23.21 -9.92
CA ILE A 34 26.12 -21.77 -9.71
C ILE A 34 26.44 -21.46 -8.25
N HIS A 35 27.50 -20.68 -8.03
CA HIS A 35 27.95 -20.24 -6.72
C HIS A 35 27.83 -18.73 -6.59
N ILE A 36 27.21 -18.24 -5.53
CA ILE A 36 27.00 -16.81 -5.29
C ILE A 36 27.71 -16.45 -3.98
N PHE A 37 28.68 -15.53 -4.03
CA PHE A 37 29.39 -15.03 -2.86
C PHE A 37 28.85 -13.66 -2.46
N GLY A 38 28.57 -13.47 -1.18
CA GLY A 38 28.21 -12.17 -0.59
C GLY A 38 28.95 -11.95 0.71
N ASP A 39 29.59 -10.80 0.88
CA ASP A 39 30.34 -10.45 2.10
C ASP A 39 29.41 -10.08 3.26
N GLU A 40 28.24 -9.52 2.97
CA GLU A 40 27.20 -9.22 3.96
C GLU A 40 26.54 -10.48 4.55
N LEU A 41 26.12 -10.37 5.81
CA LEU A 41 25.49 -11.47 6.56
C LEU A 41 24.01 -11.71 6.19
N HIS A 42 23.46 -10.89 5.31
CA HIS A 42 22.07 -10.92 4.89
C HIS A 42 21.88 -11.59 3.53
N ASP A 43 20.67 -12.09 3.28
CA ASP A 43 20.27 -12.44 1.91
C ASP A 43 20.13 -11.20 1.04
N ALA A 44 19.97 -11.36 -0.26
CA ALA A 44 19.79 -10.22 -1.15
C ALA A 44 18.50 -9.46 -0.79
N TYR A 45 18.64 -8.16 -0.54
CA TYR A 45 17.55 -7.28 -0.12
C TYR A 45 17.47 -6.01 -0.97
N ASP A 46 16.32 -5.35 -0.95
CA ASP A 46 16.06 -4.12 -1.70
C ASP A 46 16.75 -2.92 -1.07
N ARG A 47 17.82 -2.45 -1.70
CA ARG A 47 18.57 -1.26 -1.24
C ARG A 47 17.93 0.06 -1.62
N VAL A 48 16.94 0.07 -2.52
CA VAL A 48 16.18 1.28 -2.85
C VAL A 48 15.24 1.65 -1.70
N HIS A 49 14.79 0.66 -0.92
CA HIS A 49 13.89 0.82 0.22
C HIS A 49 14.60 0.81 1.58
N LEU A 50 15.90 1.15 1.65
CA LEU A 50 16.66 1.21 2.91
C LEU A 50 16.03 2.13 3.97
N THR A 51 15.39 3.21 3.54
CA THR A 51 14.71 4.14 4.45
C THR A 51 13.54 3.47 5.18
N ASP A 52 12.90 2.47 4.56
CA ASP A 52 11.80 1.73 5.19
C ASP A 52 12.31 0.88 6.35
N TYR A 53 13.51 0.31 6.23
CA TYR A 53 14.20 -0.34 7.35
C TYR A 53 14.30 0.62 8.52
N MET A 54 14.80 1.84 8.30
CA MET A 54 14.94 2.89 9.33
C MET A 54 13.61 3.23 10.03
N SER A 55 12.50 3.17 9.29
CA SER A 55 11.14 3.44 9.80
C SER A 55 10.51 2.29 10.61
N GLY A 56 11.19 1.15 10.76
CA GLY A 56 10.80 0.03 11.62
C GLY A 56 10.46 -1.27 10.89
N GLN A 57 10.64 -1.35 9.57
CA GLN A 57 10.62 -2.65 8.87
C GLN A 57 11.89 -3.46 9.22
N ASP A 58 11.79 -4.78 9.15
CA ASP A 58 12.94 -5.67 9.35
C ASP A 58 13.63 -6.03 8.03
N ALA A 59 14.77 -6.71 8.13
CA ALA A 59 15.56 -7.14 6.98
C ALA A 59 14.81 -8.17 6.11
N LEU A 60 13.90 -8.95 6.72
CA LEU A 60 13.11 -9.97 6.02
C LEU A 60 12.09 -9.34 5.08
N ALA A 61 11.45 -8.24 5.48
CA ALA A 61 10.51 -7.49 4.65
C ALA A 61 11.16 -6.92 3.38
N LEU A 62 12.47 -6.68 3.41
CA LEU A 62 13.23 -6.17 2.26
C LEU A 62 13.84 -7.28 1.39
N ARG A 63 13.71 -8.56 1.76
CA ARG A 63 14.30 -9.68 1.00
C ARG A 63 13.73 -9.74 -0.42
N LEU A 64 14.59 -9.99 -1.41
CA LEU A 64 14.22 -10.00 -2.83
C LEU A 64 13.65 -11.33 -3.34
N HIS A 65 13.72 -12.40 -2.55
CA HIS A 65 13.29 -13.74 -2.95
C HIS A 65 12.59 -14.48 -1.81
N LYS A 66 11.88 -15.56 -2.17
CA LYS A 66 11.35 -16.53 -1.21
C LYS A 66 12.47 -17.34 -0.58
N ASP A 67 12.27 -17.82 0.65
CA ASP A 67 13.29 -18.46 1.49
C ASP A 67 13.97 -19.66 0.81
N ASP A 68 13.30 -20.34 -0.11
CA ASP A 68 13.76 -21.57 -0.75
C ASP A 68 14.42 -21.39 -2.12
N PHE A 69 14.47 -20.18 -2.70
CA PHE A 69 14.94 -19.94 -4.09
C PHE A 69 16.26 -20.66 -4.44
N HIS A 70 17.28 -20.50 -3.59
CA HIS A 70 18.60 -21.11 -3.83
C HIS A 70 18.53 -22.64 -3.79
N THR A 71 17.90 -23.20 -2.76
CA THR A 71 17.75 -24.66 -2.58
C THR A 71 16.91 -25.27 -3.70
N HIS A 72 15.80 -24.62 -4.06
CA HIS A 72 14.87 -25.04 -5.09
C HIS A 72 15.54 -25.16 -6.48
N HIS A 73 16.45 -24.24 -6.79
CA HIS A 73 17.17 -24.22 -8.07
C HIS A 73 18.58 -24.82 -8.02
N GLY A 74 19.00 -25.40 -6.89
CA GLY A 74 20.31 -26.01 -6.72
C GLY A 74 21.49 -25.02 -6.76
N LEU A 75 21.25 -23.76 -6.39
CA LEU A 75 22.28 -22.71 -6.31
C LEU A 75 22.96 -22.75 -4.94
N THR A 76 24.28 -22.53 -4.91
CA THR A 76 25.04 -22.45 -3.65
C THR A 76 25.27 -20.99 -3.27
N LEU A 77 24.65 -20.55 -2.17
CA LEU A 77 24.86 -19.21 -1.59
C LEU A 77 25.90 -19.26 -0.48
N HIS A 78 27.03 -18.58 -0.69
CA HIS A 78 28.11 -18.36 0.28
C HIS A 78 27.90 -16.99 0.96
N ARG A 79 27.02 -16.97 1.97
CA ARG A 79 26.61 -15.76 2.70
C ARG A 79 27.60 -15.41 3.81
N GLY A 80 27.96 -14.14 3.94
CA GLY A 80 29.01 -13.70 4.87
C GLY A 80 30.43 -14.10 4.44
N VAL A 81 30.61 -14.50 3.18
CA VAL A 81 31.87 -15.05 2.65
C VAL A 81 32.43 -14.07 1.62
N ARG A 82 33.51 -13.39 2.02
CA ARG A 82 34.25 -12.49 1.14
C ARG A 82 35.22 -13.26 0.26
N VAL A 83 35.22 -12.96 -1.03
CA VAL A 83 36.29 -13.39 -1.95
C VAL A 83 37.47 -12.44 -1.79
N GLU A 84 38.65 -12.99 -1.51
CA GLU A 84 39.85 -12.22 -1.24
C GLU A 84 40.75 -12.09 -2.47
N HIS A 85 40.85 -13.14 -3.29
CA HIS A 85 41.72 -13.21 -4.45
C HIS A 85 41.06 -13.91 -5.65
N ILE A 86 41.47 -13.50 -6.86
CA ILE A 86 41.10 -14.14 -8.13
C ILE A 86 42.40 -14.50 -8.85
N ASP A 87 42.63 -15.79 -9.08
CA ASP A 87 43.71 -16.28 -9.94
C ASP A 87 43.13 -16.58 -11.33
N ARG A 88 43.49 -15.73 -12.30
CA ARG A 88 42.99 -15.83 -13.69
C ARG A 88 43.66 -16.95 -14.48
N ASP A 89 44.91 -17.24 -14.19
CA ASP A 89 45.67 -18.26 -14.91
C ASP A 89 45.19 -19.66 -14.49
N ALA A 90 44.94 -19.84 -13.18
CA ALA A 90 44.34 -21.07 -12.64
C ALA A 90 42.80 -21.12 -12.77
N LYS A 91 42.15 -19.99 -13.10
CA LYS A 91 40.69 -19.79 -13.10
C LYS A 91 40.04 -20.19 -11.78
N THR A 92 40.51 -19.60 -10.69
CA THR A 92 39.98 -19.87 -9.34
C THR A 92 39.67 -18.59 -8.57
N VAL A 93 38.70 -18.67 -7.66
CA VAL A 93 38.45 -17.67 -6.63
C VAL A 93 38.85 -18.23 -5.26
N GLU A 94 39.45 -17.41 -4.42
CA GLU A 94 39.87 -17.78 -3.07
C GLU A 94 39.08 -17.01 -2.02
N SER A 95 38.58 -17.72 -1.01
CA SER A 95 37.87 -17.19 0.14
C SER A 95 38.28 -17.93 1.42
N ILE A 96 37.71 -17.52 2.56
CA ILE A 96 37.92 -18.22 3.84
C ILE A 96 37.43 -19.68 3.82
N GLU A 97 36.53 -20.03 2.90
CA GLU A 97 36.01 -21.40 2.74
C GLU A 97 36.90 -22.27 1.82
N GLY A 98 37.91 -21.67 1.21
CA GLY A 98 38.88 -22.33 0.33
C GLY A 98 38.88 -21.79 -1.10
N VAL A 99 39.47 -22.58 -2.00
CA VAL A 99 39.66 -22.25 -3.42
C VAL A 99 38.60 -22.95 -4.26
N LEU A 100 37.87 -22.19 -5.09
CA LEU A 100 36.83 -22.69 -5.98
C LEU A 100 37.19 -22.39 -7.45
N PRO A 101 37.24 -23.40 -8.33
CA PRO A 101 37.45 -23.17 -9.77
C PRO A 101 36.20 -22.59 -10.43
N TYR A 102 36.38 -21.79 -11.48
CA TYR A 102 35.30 -21.24 -12.30
C TYR A 102 35.50 -21.50 -13.79
N GLY A 103 34.41 -21.81 -14.50
CA GLY A 103 34.35 -21.72 -15.96
C GLY A 103 34.01 -20.29 -16.40
N THR A 104 33.08 -19.66 -15.68
CA THR A 104 32.67 -18.26 -15.85
C THR A 104 32.64 -17.55 -14.50
N LEU A 105 33.14 -16.31 -14.46
CA LEU A 105 33.12 -15.44 -13.30
C LEU A 105 32.35 -14.14 -13.60
N ILE A 106 31.42 -13.75 -12.73
CA ILE A 106 30.63 -12.53 -12.86
C ILE A 106 30.90 -11.64 -11.64
N LEU A 107 31.54 -10.50 -11.88
CA LEU A 107 31.79 -9.48 -10.87
C LEU A 107 30.55 -8.57 -10.75
N ALA A 108 29.82 -8.71 -9.64
CA ALA A 108 28.66 -7.93 -9.26
C ALA A 108 28.89 -7.19 -7.92
N THR A 109 30.14 -6.79 -7.68
CA THR A 109 30.63 -6.23 -6.40
C THR A 109 30.11 -4.82 -6.10
N GLY A 110 29.46 -4.17 -7.06
CA GLY A 110 28.82 -2.87 -6.86
C GLY A 110 29.82 -1.75 -6.53
N SER A 111 29.53 -0.99 -5.48
CA SER A 111 30.32 0.17 -5.08
C SER A 111 30.35 0.37 -3.57
N THR A 112 31.39 1.08 -3.13
CA THR A 112 31.59 1.50 -1.75
C THR A 112 31.25 2.98 -1.56
N PRO A 113 30.76 3.41 -0.39
CA PRO A 113 30.56 4.83 -0.09
C PRO A 113 31.88 5.60 -0.18
N PHE A 114 31.86 6.74 -0.85
CA PHE A 114 32.99 7.67 -0.86
C PHE A 114 32.93 8.56 0.38
N VAL A 115 33.90 8.39 1.28
CA VAL A 115 34.12 9.27 2.43
C VAL A 115 35.29 10.20 2.10
N PRO A 116 35.09 11.53 1.98
CA PRO A 116 36.18 12.47 1.76
C PRO A 116 37.22 12.39 2.90
N PRO A 117 38.51 12.62 2.62
CA PRO A 117 39.60 12.49 3.61
C PRO A 117 39.61 13.69 4.57
N ILE A 118 38.55 13.83 5.36
CA ILE A 118 38.38 14.88 6.36
C ILE A 118 38.92 14.36 7.70
N PRO A 119 39.95 15.00 8.29
CA PRO A 119 40.45 14.63 9.61
C PRO A 119 39.34 14.60 10.67
N GLY A 120 39.35 13.57 11.52
CA GLY A 120 38.40 13.42 12.63
C GLY A 120 37.11 12.65 12.30
N ASN A 121 36.98 12.11 11.08
CA ASN A 121 35.83 11.32 10.62
C ASN A 121 35.76 9.89 11.22
N THR A 122 35.81 9.77 12.55
CA THR A 122 35.86 8.47 13.26
C THR A 122 34.65 8.27 14.18
N GLY A 123 34.34 7.01 14.51
CA GLY A 123 33.22 6.69 15.41
C GLY A 123 31.90 7.23 14.89
N THR A 124 31.15 7.96 15.75
CA THR A 124 29.86 8.55 15.35
C THR A 124 29.99 9.72 14.37
N ALA A 125 31.21 10.20 14.09
CA ALA A 125 31.49 11.18 13.05
C ALA A 125 31.99 10.56 11.73
N GLY A 126 31.89 9.24 11.58
CA GLY A 126 32.40 8.47 10.43
C GLY A 126 31.37 7.52 9.81
N LEU A 127 30.08 7.76 10.02
CA LEU A 127 29.01 6.86 9.58
C LEU A 127 28.74 7.00 8.08
N VAL A 128 28.21 5.97 7.44
CA VAL A 128 27.81 5.97 6.02
C VAL A 128 26.39 5.41 5.88
N TYR A 129 25.74 5.61 4.73
CA TYR A 129 24.37 5.15 4.48
C TYR A 129 24.33 4.20 3.28
N ARG A 130 24.47 2.88 3.49
CA ARG A 130 24.61 1.92 2.38
C ARG A 130 24.14 0.48 2.65
N THR A 131 24.49 -0.09 3.80
CA THR A 131 24.16 -1.47 4.18
C THR A 131 23.19 -1.48 5.38
N LEU A 132 22.56 -2.62 5.68
CA LEU A 132 21.73 -2.74 6.90
C LEU A 132 22.57 -2.55 8.17
N ASP A 133 23.79 -3.08 8.20
CA ASP A 133 24.74 -2.88 9.30
C ASP A 133 25.08 -1.39 9.49
N ASP A 134 25.26 -0.64 8.39
CA ASP A 134 25.48 0.81 8.46
C ASP A 134 24.28 1.55 9.09
N LEU A 135 23.06 1.13 8.74
CA LEU A 135 21.83 1.70 9.31
C LEU A 135 21.71 1.40 10.81
N ASP A 136 22.08 0.19 11.24
CA ASP A 136 22.10 -0.18 12.65
C ASP A 136 23.18 0.61 13.42
N MET A 137 24.33 0.87 12.81
CA MET A 137 25.35 1.77 13.37
C MET A 137 24.81 3.21 13.51
N ILE A 138 24.05 3.72 12.54
CA ILE A 138 23.40 5.03 12.63
C ILE A 138 22.38 5.06 13.76
N ARG A 139 21.53 4.05 13.88
CA ARG A 139 20.55 3.93 14.98
C ARG A 139 21.21 3.90 16.35
N ALA A 140 22.28 3.11 16.48
CA ALA A 140 23.06 3.04 17.71
C ALA A 140 23.69 4.40 18.05
N ALA A 141 24.25 5.10 17.06
CA ALA A 141 24.84 6.43 17.25
C ALA A 141 23.79 7.49 17.60
N ALA A 142 22.57 7.37 17.07
CA ALA A 142 21.45 8.26 17.34
C ALA A 142 20.88 8.12 18.76
N ASN A 143 21.15 7.00 19.45
CA ASN A 143 20.67 6.81 20.81
C ASN A 143 21.31 7.85 21.76
N GLY A 144 20.47 8.69 22.37
CA GLY A 144 20.90 9.80 23.22
C GLY A 144 21.56 10.96 22.45
N ALA A 145 21.43 10.99 21.12
CA ALA A 145 21.78 12.14 20.29
C ALA A 145 20.55 13.04 20.09
N THR A 146 20.79 14.30 19.76
CA THR A 146 19.73 15.28 19.44
C THR A 146 19.96 15.95 18.09
N HIS A 147 21.20 15.97 17.61
CA HIS A 147 21.58 16.61 16.34
C HIS A 147 22.34 15.64 15.44
N GLY A 148 22.01 15.64 14.15
CA GLY A 148 22.68 14.83 13.14
C GLY A 148 23.01 15.63 11.89
N VAL A 149 24.18 15.41 11.31
CA VAL A 149 24.58 16.05 10.05
C VAL A 149 24.80 15.01 8.97
N VAL A 150 24.27 15.27 7.78
CA VAL A 150 24.61 14.52 6.57
C VAL A 150 25.54 15.36 5.69
N ILE A 151 26.70 14.80 5.34
CA ILE A 151 27.62 15.41 4.38
C ILE A 151 27.33 14.82 3.00
N GLY A 152 26.77 15.64 2.12
CA GLY A 152 26.32 15.30 0.77
C GLY A 152 24.81 15.50 0.60
N GLY A 153 24.43 16.38 -0.33
CA GLY A 153 23.06 16.74 -0.70
C GLY A 153 22.60 16.11 -2.02
N GLY A 154 23.11 14.92 -2.33
CA GLY A 154 22.63 14.07 -3.43
C GLY A 154 21.43 13.21 -3.02
N LEU A 155 21.00 12.32 -3.91
CA LEU A 155 19.85 11.40 -3.73
C LEU A 155 19.89 10.68 -2.36
N LEU A 156 20.94 9.87 -2.13
CA LEU A 156 21.12 9.12 -0.89
C LEU A 156 21.34 10.01 0.34
N GLY A 157 21.90 11.21 0.14
CA GLY A 157 22.15 12.13 1.24
C GLY A 157 20.86 12.73 1.79
N LEU A 158 19.93 13.06 0.90
CA LEU A 158 18.60 13.53 1.29
C LEU A 158 17.75 12.40 1.91
N GLU A 159 17.93 11.16 1.48
CA GLU A 159 17.33 9.98 2.14
C GLU A 159 17.92 9.75 3.53
N ALA A 160 19.25 9.83 3.68
CA ALA A 160 19.91 9.73 4.98
C ALA A 160 19.45 10.85 5.92
N ALA A 161 19.28 12.08 5.41
CA ALA A 161 18.77 13.20 6.19
C ALA A 161 17.34 12.95 6.68
N ASN A 162 16.49 12.37 5.83
CA ASN A 162 15.17 11.92 6.24
C ASN A 162 15.23 10.85 7.33
N ALA A 163 16.13 9.87 7.19
CA ALA A 163 16.30 8.83 8.18
C ALA A 163 16.71 9.39 9.54
N LEU A 164 17.64 10.36 9.59
CA LEU A 164 18.03 11.04 10.83
C LEU A 164 16.86 11.86 11.43
N ALA A 165 16.12 12.59 10.60
CA ALA A 165 14.94 13.33 11.04
C ALA A 165 13.85 12.39 11.61
N GLY A 166 13.64 11.23 10.96
CA GLY A 166 12.73 10.18 11.40
C GLY A 166 13.14 9.53 12.74
N LEU A 167 14.43 9.51 13.06
CA LEU A 167 14.96 9.14 14.38
C LEU A 167 14.80 10.25 15.43
N GLY A 168 14.20 11.39 15.08
CA GLY A 168 13.94 12.51 15.98
C GLY A 168 15.09 13.50 16.14
N LEU A 169 16.10 13.44 15.26
CA LEU A 169 17.25 14.35 15.32
C LEU A 169 16.98 15.65 14.57
N SER A 170 17.42 16.77 15.14
CA SER A 170 17.56 18.02 14.40
C SER A 170 18.64 17.83 13.34
N THR A 171 18.23 17.84 12.08
CA THR A 171 19.06 17.36 10.98
C THR A 171 19.50 18.51 10.09
N ALA A 172 20.78 18.49 9.70
CA ALA A 172 21.32 19.39 8.69
C ALA A 172 21.99 18.62 7.55
N VAL A 173 21.85 19.12 6.33
CA VAL A 173 22.55 18.65 5.13
C VAL A 173 23.61 19.66 4.75
N VAL A 174 24.86 19.22 4.71
CA VAL A 174 26.01 20.01 4.25
C VAL A 174 26.39 19.52 2.86
N GLU A 175 26.24 20.38 1.86
CA GLU A 175 26.60 20.11 0.47
C GLU A 175 27.73 21.03 0.02
N PHE A 176 28.75 20.44 -0.61
CA PHE A 176 29.90 21.16 -1.12
C PHE A 176 29.54 22.02 -2.35
N ALA A 177 28.70 21.51 -3.23
CA ALA A 177 28.18 22.24 -4.38
C ALA A 177 27.27 23.41 -3.94
N PRO A 178 27.09 24.44 -4.78
CA PRO A 178 26.22 25.58 -4.46
C PRO A 178 24.73 25.21 -4.33
N ARG A 179 24.34 23.99 -4.74
CA ARG A 179 22.97 23.50 -4.76
C ARG A 179 22.87 22.02 -4.44
N LEU A 180 21.67 21.59 -4.03
CA LEU A 180 21.32 20.18 -3.86
C LEU A 180 21.22 19.46 -5.21
N MET A 181 21.46 18.15 -5.21
CA MET A 181 21.41 17.26 -6.38
C MET A 181 22.09 17.86 -7.63
N PRO A 182 23.36 18.30 -7.55
CA PRO A 182 24.01 19.09 -8.60
C PRO A 182 24.19 18.35 -9.93
N VAL A 183 24.07 17.01 -9.93
CA VAL A 183 24.10 16.16 -11.12
C VAL A 183 22.76 16.20 -11.86
N GLN A 184 21.64 16.25 -11.15
CA GLN A 184 20.28 16.19 -11.71
C GLN A 184 19.66 17.57 -11.92
N LEU A 185 19.89 18.50 -11.00
CA LEU A 185 19.19 19.79 -10.96
C LEU A 185 20.10 20.94 -11.39
N ASP A 186 19.49 21.90 -12.08
CA ASP A 186 20.07 23.21 -12.30
C ASP A 186 19.85 24.14 -11.09
N GLU A 187 20.28 25.39 -11.20
CA GLU A 187 20.29 26.33 -10.08
C GLU A 187 18.90 26.61 -9.51
N ASP A 188 17.94 26.93 -10.40
CA ASP A 188 16.57 27.22 -10.01
C ASP A 188 15.88 25.99 -9.39
N GLY A 189 16.09 24.79 -9.97
CA GLY A 189 15.58 23.54 -9.42
C GLY A 189 16.20 23.18 -8.07
N GLY A 190 17.50 23.41 -7.90
CA GLY A 190 18.19 23.23 -6.63
C GLY A 190 17.68 24.16 -5.53
N GLN A 191 17.38 25.41 -5.87
CA GLN A 191 16.78 26.38 -4.94
C GLN A 191 15.36 25.99 -4.53
N ALA A 192 14.53 25.57 -5.49
CA ALA A 192 13.18 25.08 -5.22
C ALA A 192 13.19 23.84 -4.31
N LEU A 193 14.14 22.91 -4.55
CA LEU A 193 14.32 21.75 -3.68
C LEU A 193 14.77 22.16 -2.27
N LYS A 194 15.76 23.05 -2.17
CA LYS A 194 16.26 23.56 -0.88
C LYS A 194 15.13 24.13 -0.03
N GLN A 195 14.31 25.02 -0.58
CA GLN A 195 13.19 25.65 0.13
C GLN A 195 12.20 24.61 0.68
N ARG A 196 11.92 23.55 -0.08
CA ARG A 196 11.03 22.48 0.37
C ARG A 196 11.63 21.61 1.46
N ILE A 197 12.91 21.28 1.36
CA ILE A 197 13.61 20.50 2.39
C ILE A 197 13.67 21.31 3.70
N GLU A 198 13.94 22.60 3.62
CA GLU A 198 13.92 23.52 4.78
C GLU A 198 12.52 23.65 5.39
N ALA A 199 11.46 23.68 4.57
CA ALA A 199 10.09 23.69 5.05
C ALA A 199 9.69 22.42 5.85
N LEU A 200 10.44 21.33 5.68
CA LEU A 200 10.28 20.09 6.44
C LEU A 200 11.12 20.06 7.73
N GLY A 201 11.81 21.16 8.05
CA GLY A 201 12.62 21.30 9.26
C GLY A 201 14.04 20.74 9.14
N ILE A 202 14.51 20.41 7.93
CA ILE A 202 15.89 19.99 7.68
C ILE A 202 16.70 21.21 7.22
N ASN A 203 17.74 21.56 7.96
CA ASN A 203 18.60 22.69 7.60
C ASN A 203 19.50 22.34 6.40
N VAL A 204 19.67 23.25 5.45
CA VAL A 204 20.46 22.99 4.23
C VAL A 204 21.57 24.03 4.07
N LEU A 205 22.82 23.58 4.22
CA LEU A 205 24.03 24.38 4.00
C LEU A 205 24.69 23.96 2.69
N THR A 206 24.48 24.72 1.62
CA THR A 206 25.16 24.53 0.33
C THR A 206 26.41 25.41 0.24
N ALA A 207 27.33 25.10 -0.66
CA ALA A 207 28.64 25.77 -0.78
C ALA A 207 29.50 25.71 0.49
N HIS A 208 29.32 24.68 1.34
CA HIS A 208 30.09 24.50 2.57
C HIS A 208 31.03 23.29 2.44
N ALA A 209 32.33 23.53 2.65
CA ALA A 209 33.36 22.51 2.60
C ALA A 209 33.93 22.26 4.00
N THR A 210 33.62 21.10 4.60
CA THR A 210 34.18 20.67 5.89
C THR A 210 35.69 20.39 5.74
N GLN A 211 36.52 21.07 6.52
CA GLN A 211 37.97 20.90 6.55
C GLN A 211 38.42 19.88 7.58
N GLU A 212 37.82 19.91 8.78
CA GLU A 212 38.10 18.98 9.86
C GLU A 212 36.87 18.80 10.76
N ILE A 213 36.82 17.67 11.47
CA ILE A 213 35.83 17.39 12.50
C ILE A 213 36.58 17.28 13.83
N VAL A 214 36.26 18.17 14.77
CA VAL A 214 36.90 18.24 16.09
C VAL A 214 35.85 18.01 17.19
N ALA A 215 36.29 17.91 18.45
CA ALA A 215 35.36 17.83 19.58
C ALA A 215 34.53 19.12 19.70
N GLY A 216 33.21 18.99 19.87
CA GLY A 216 32.32 20.12 20.08
C GLY A 216 32.25 20.55 21.56
N GLU A 217 31.67 21.73 21.78
CA GLU A 217 31.43 22.30 23.13
C GLU A 217 30.04 21.92 23.66
N ASN A 218 29.00 21.95 22.82
CA ASN A 218 27.62 21.63 23.21
C ASN A 218 27.18 20.24 22.75
N TYR A 219 27.69 19.78 21.61
CA TYR A 219 27.47 18.44 21.05
C TYR A 219 28.80 17.72 20.86
N ARG A 220 28.74 16.42 20.56
CA ARG A 220 29.95 15.56 20.51
C ARG A 220 31.01 16.06 19.52
N HIS A 221 30.58 16.59 18.37
CA HIS A 221 31.44 16.95 17.24
C HIS A 221 31.18 18.38 16.77
N ARG A 222 32.20 18.99 16.17
CA ARG A 222 32.16 20.29 15.49
C ARG A 222 32.78 20.15 14.10
N LEU A 223 31.98 20.39 13.06
CA LEU A 223 32.43 20.49 11.69
C LEU A 223 32.97 21.90 11.46
N VAL A 224 34.26 22.02 11.14
CA VAL A 224 34.89 23.31 10.80
C VAL A 224 34.87 23.48 9.29
N PHE A 225 34.27 24.57 8.82
CA PHE A 225 34.14 24.85 7.39
C PHE A 225 35.30 25.72 6.88
N ALA A 226 35.54 25.66 5.57
CA ALA A 226 36.64 26.38 4.92
C ALA A 226 36.55 27.91 5.02
N ASP A 227 35.35 28.46 5.24
CA ASP A 227 35.11 29.90 5.42
C ASP A 227 35.31 30.38 6.88
N GLY A 228 35.70 29.47 7.78
CA GLY A 228 35.92 29.74 9.20
C GLY A 228 34.67 29.63 10.06
N THR A 229 33.50 29.36 9.49
CA THR A 229 32.27 29.04 10.25
C THR A 229 32.29 27.58 10.71
N PHE A 230 31.37 27.21 11.61
CA PHE A 230 31.27 25.83 12.10
C PHE A 230 29.83 25.39 12.40
N LEU A 231 29.62 24.08 12.47
CA LEU A 231 28.37 23.45 12.88
C LEU A 231 28.64 22.34 13.89
N GLU A 232 27.97 22.36 15.04
CA GLU A 232 28.08 21.29 16.05
C GLU A 232 26.98 20.23 15.88
N THR A 233 27.31 18.97 16.17
CA THR A 233 26.40 17.82 16.00
C THR A 233 26.83 16.62 16.85
N ASP A 234 25.94 15.65 17.07
CA ASP A 234 26.26 14.43 17.83
C ASP A 234 26.76 13.29 16.92
N LEU A 235 26.37 13.30 15.65
CA LEU A 235 26.79 12.30 14.66
C LEU A 235 26.83 12.87 13.24
N VAL A 236 27.68 12.26 12.40
CA VAL A 236 27.89 12.65 11.01
C VAL A 236 27.75 11.42 10.11
N VAL A 237 26.88 11.52 9.10
CA VAL A 237 26.68 10.52 8.05
C VAL A 237 27.23 11.05 6.73
N PHE A 238 28.10 10.29 6.07
CA PHE A 238 28.66 10.62 4.77
C PHE A 238 27.85 10.00 3.63
N SER A 239 27.47 10.84 2.69
CA SER A 239 26.85 10.48 1.41
C SER A 239 27.41 11.36 0.28
N ALA A 240 28.74 11.42 0.16
CA ALA A 240 29.44 12.24 -0.83
C ALA A 240 29.62 11.54 -2.20
N GLY A 241 28.83 10.50 -2.47
CA GLY A 241 28.89 9.67 -3.67
C GLY A 241 29.46 8.28 -3.40
N ILE A 242 29.73 7.54 -4.48
CA ILE A 242 30.19 6.15 -4.44
C ILE A 242 31.47 5.96 -5.28
N ARG A 243 32.19 4.86 -5.04
CA ARG A 243 33.32 4.40 -5.86
C ARG A 243 33.15 2.95 -6.26
N PRO A 244 33.35 2.59 -7.55
CA PRO A 244 33.32 1.20 -8.00
C PRO A 244 34.17 0.29 -7.12
N GLN A 245 33.63 -0.86 -6.73
CA GLN A 245 34.38 -1.85 -5.94
C GLN A 245 35.23 -2.74 -6.86
N ASP A 246 36.32 -2.15 -7.36
CA ASP A 246 37.17 -2.72 -8.42
C ASP A 246 38.47 -3.40 -7.92
N ARG A 247 38.63 -3.55 -6.59
CA ARG A 247 39.84 -4.11 -5.96
C ARG A 247 40.25 -5.46 -6.57
N LEU A 248 39.34 -6.43 -6.56
CA LEU A 248 39.60 -7.78 -7.06
C LEU A 248 40.05 -7.77 -8.51
N ALA A 249 39.39 -6.96 -9.34
CA ALA A 249 39.72 -6.81 -10.76
C ALA A 249 41.09 -6.17 -10.97
N ARG A 250 41.44 -5.15 -10.17
CA ARG A 250 42.73 -4.47 -10.23
C ARG A 250 43.87 -5.41 -9.83
N GLU A 251 43.69 -6.16 -8.76
CA GLU A 251 44.70 -7.10 -8.24
C GLU A 251 44.92 -8.29 -9.17
N CYS A 252 43.88 -8.77 -9.87
CA CYS A 252 44.03 -9.80 -10.89
C CYS A 252 44.35 -9.24 -12.31
N GLY A 253 44.67 -7.94 -12.41
CA GLY A 253 45.17 -7.34 -13.65
C GLY A 253 44.13 -7.23 -14.78
N LEU A 254 42.85 -7.10 -14.47
CA LEU A 254 41.83 -6.70 -15.44
C LEU A 254 41.96 -5.21 -15.79
N ALA A 255 41.55 -4.83 -16.99
CA ALA A 255 41.53 -3.43 -17.41
C ALA A 255 40.56 -2.61 -16.54
N ILE A 256 41.02 -1.46 -16.04
CA ILE A 256 40.25 -0.56 -15.17
C ILE A 256 40.06 0.80 -15.85
N GLY A 257 38.87 1.37 -15.73
CA GLY A 257 38.53 2.69 -16.25
C GLY A 257 39.33 3.80 -15.58
N SER A 258 39.48 4.94 -16.26
CA SER A 258 40.25 6.09 -15.77
C SER A 258 39.73 6.69 -14.45
N ARG A 259 38.45 6.45 -14.14
CA ARG A 259 37.78 6.88 -12.90
C ARG A 259 37.43 5.68 -11.98
N GLY A 260 38.05 4.53 -12.20
CA GLY A 260 37.71 3.25 -11.56
C GLY A 260 36.64 2.46 -12.31
N GLY A 261 36.41 1.24 -11.85
CA GLY A 261 35.48 0.27 -12.43
C GLY A 261 36.12 -0.62 -13.50
N VAL A 262 35.68 -1.87 -13.57
CA VAL A 262 36.17 -2.89 -14.51
C VAL A 262 35.70 -2.55 -15.91
N VAL A 263 36.62 -2.35 -16.85
CA VAL A 263 36.28 -2.03 -18.25
C VAL A 263 35.54 -3.22 -18.86
N ILE A 264 34.38 -2.95 -19.45
CA ILE A 264 33.58 -3.94 -20.16
C ILE A 264 33.24 -3.49 -21.59
N ASP A 265 33.06 -4.47 -22.47
CA ASP A 265 32.47 -4.27 -23.79
C ASP A 265 30.92 -4.28 -23.76
N ASP A 266 30.29 -4.18 -24.93
CA ASP A 266 28.83 -4.21 -25.10
C ASP A 266 28.22 -5.55 -24.68
N THR A 267 29.01 -6.60 -24.48
CA THR A 267 28.57 -7.91 -24.00
C THR A 267 28.81 -8.08 -22.49
N CYS A 268 29.18 -6.99 -21.80
CA CYS A 268 29.58 -6.97 -20.40
C CYS A 268 30.82 -7.81 -20.07
N ARG A 269 31.60 -8.23 -21.09
CA ARG A 269 32.84 -8.97 -20.91
C ARG A 269 33.98 -8.03 -20.57
N THR A 270 34.87 -8.49 -19.68
CA THR A 270 36.07 -7.75 -19.30
C THR A 270 37.22 -8.02 -20.29
N SER A 271 38.43 -7.55 -19.97
CA SER A 271 39.65 -7.93 -20.70
C SER A 271 39.98 -9.43 -20.65
N ASP A 272 39.26 -10.20 -19.84
CA ASP A 272 39.31 -11.66 -19.82
C ASP A 272 37.99 -12.25 -20.32
N ALA A 273 38.04 -13.15 -21.30
CA ALA A 273 36.86 -13.73 -21.92
C ALA A 273 36.02 -14.61 -20.97
N ALA A 274 36.61 -15.09 -19.87
CA ALA A 274 35.89 -15.88 -18.86
C ALA A 274 35.27 -15.01 -17.76
N ILE A 275 35.50 -13.69 -17.76
CA ILE A 275 35.08 -12.79 -16.68
C ILE A 275 34.18 -11.68 -17.23
N PHE A 276 33.03 -11.53 -16.60
CA PHE A 276 32.06 -10.45 -16.83
C PHE A 276 32.04 -9.50 -15.64
N ALA A 277 31.63 -8.26 -15.86
CA ALA A 277 31.32 -7.32 -14.78
C ALA A 277 29.99 -6.63 -15.06
N ILE A 278 29.16 -6.51 -14.03
CA ILE A 278 27.84 -5.87 -14.10
C ILE A 278 27.67 -4.87 -12.96
N ARG A 279 26.69 -3.96 -13.04
CA ARG A 279 26.39 -2.97 -11.99
C ARG A 279 27.49 -1.90 -11.83
N GLU A 280 27.54 -1.23 -10.68
CA GLU A 280 28.39 -0.07 -10.39
C GLU A 280 29.89 -0.41 -10.39
N CYS A 281 30.27 -1.68 -10.34
CA CYS A 281 31.67 -2.07 -10.51
C CYS A 281 32.08 -2.12 -11.98
N ALA A 282 31.14 -2.10 -12.93
CA ALA A 282 31.42 -2.15 -14.37
C ALA A 282 31.53 -0.74 -14.97
N CYS A 283 32.49 -0.58 -15.89
CA CYS A 283 32.78 0.64 -16.62
C CYS A 283 32.61 0.40 -18.13
N TRP A 284 31.47 0.81 -18.68
CA TRP A 284 31.16 0.70 -20.12
C TRP A 284 31.41 2.04 -20.81
N ASN A 285 32.22 2.07 -21.87
CA ASN A 285 32.60 3.30 -22.58
C ASN A 285 33.06 4.46 -21.66
N GLY A 286 33.80 4.14 -20.60
CA GLY A 286 34.28 5.14 -19.62
C GLY A 286 33.22 5.66 -18.65
N GLN A 287 32.04 5.05 -18.64
CA GLN A 287 30.90 5.42 -17.79
C GLN A 287 30.54 4.31 -16.81
N VAL A 288 30.15 4.72 -15.60
CA VAL A 288 29.65 3.86 -14.54
C VAL A 288 28.22 4.29 -14.21
N PHE A 289 27.31 3.34 -14.05
CA PHE A 289 25.89 3.59 -13.87
C PHE A 289 25.45 3.34 -12.41
N GLY A 290 24.98 4.40 -11.73
CA GLY A 290 24.52 4.34 -10.32
C GLY A 290 23.05 3.99 -10.10
N LEU A 291 22.31 3.53 -11.12
CA LEU A 291 20.86 3.30 -11.07
C LEU A 291 20.52 1.82 -11.29
N VAL A 292 19.62 1.22 -10.49
CA VAL A 292 19.33 -0.23 -10.50
C VAL A 292 19.08 -0.81 -11.90
N ALA A 293 18.27 -0.11 -12.70
CA ALA A 293 17.83 -0.54 -14.02
C ALA A 293 18.98 -0.88 -14.99
N PRO A 294 20.01 -0.02 -15.21
CA PRO A 294 21.19 -0.39 -15.99
C PRO A 294 21.85 -1.70 -15.53
N GLY A 295 21.92 -1.95 -14.23
CA GLY A 295 22.50 -3.18 -13.69
C GLY A 295 21.67 -4.42 -14.04
N TYR A 296 20.34 -4.33 -13.97
CA TYR A 296 19.45 -5.42 -14.42
C TYR A 296 19.57 -5.66 -15.93
N THR A 297 19.74 -4.62 -16.74
CA THR A 297 20.01 -4.79 -18.17
C THR A 297 21.31 -5.53 -18.40
N MET A 298 22.40 -5.13 -17.73
CA MET A 298 23.69 -5.84 -17.81
C MET A 298 23.55 -7.32 -17.38
N ALA A 299 22.82 -7.59 -16.29
CA ALA A 299 22.59 -8.95 -15.80
C ALA A 299 21.84 -9.83 -16.82
N ARG A 300 20.78 -9.28 -17.47
CA ARG A 300 20.09 -9.96 -18.59
C ARG A 300 21.02 -10.20 -19.77
N THR A 301 21.79 -9.20 -20.18
CA THR A 301 22.75 -9.32 -21.27
C THR A 301 23.73 -10.47 -21.01
N VAL A 302 24.33 -10.53 -19.82
CA VAL A 302 25.24 -11.62 -19.44
C VAL A 302 24.55 -12.99 -19.47
N ALA A 303 23.36 -13.12 -18.89
CA ALA A 303 22.63 -14.38 -18.89
C ALA A 303 22.27 -14.86 -20.31
N SER A 304 21.79 -13.96 -21.17
CA SER A 304 21.51 -14.22 -22.59
C SER A 304 22.76 -14.68 -23.35
N ILE A 305 23.90 -14.02 -23.16
CA ILE A 305 25.17 -14.39 -23.80
C ILE A 305 25.60 -15.79 -23.38
N LEU A 306 25.50 -16.11 -22.09
CA LEU A 306 25.84 -17.44 -21.56
C LEU A 306 24.86 -18.52 -22.06
N ALA A 307 23.62 -18.14 -22.39
CA ALA A 307 22.64 -19.01 -23.05
C ALA A 307 22.86 -19.14 -24.58
N GLY A 308 23.83 -18.43 -25.15
CA GLY A 308 24.17 -18.48 -26.58
C GLY A 308 23.41 -17.48 -27.46
N GLU A 309 22.73 -16.50 -26.87
CA GLU A 309 22.00 -15.45 -27.58
C GLU A 309 22.93 -14.29 -27.99
N GLN A 310 22.53 -13.52 -29.01
CA GLN A 310 23.26 -12.34 -29.48
C GLN A 310 22.56 -11.06 -28.99
N VAL A 311 23.05 -10.54 -27.86
CA VAL A 311 22.50 -9.33 -27.20
C VAL A 311 23.65 -8.39 -26.84
N ALA A 312 23.39 -7.08 -26.90
CA ALA A 312 24.35 -6.04 -26.55
C ALA A 312 23.74 -5.01 -25.57
N PHE A 313 24.53 -4.57 -24.61
CA PHE A 313 24.27 -3.43 -23.74
C PHE A 313 24.65 -2.15 -24.47
N ALA A 314 23.65 -1.31 -24.77
CA ALA A 314 23.82 -0.08 -25.53
C ALA A 314 23.85 1.19 -24.65
N GLY A 315 24.20 1.04 -23.36
CA GLY A 315 24.09 2.10 -22.36
C GLY A 315 22.73 2.12 -21.64
N ALA A 316 22.48 3.18 -20.88
CA ALA A 316 21.24 3.33 -20.13
C ALA A 316 20.80 4.79 -20.01
N ASP A 317 19.48 4.98 -19.95
CA ASP A 317 18.88 6.26 -19.62
C ASP A 317 19.16 6.61 -18.14
N MET A 318 19.65 7.83 -17.92
CA MET A 318 19.97 8.36 -16.60
C MET A 318 18.84 9.21 -16.02
N SER A 319 17.68 9.23 -16.68
CA SER A 319 16.47 9.88 -16.18
C SER A 319 16.07 9.28 -14.83
N THR A 320 15.73 10.15 -13.88
CA THR A 320 15.44 9.78 -12.49
C THR A 320 14.19 10.50 -12.02
N LYS A 321 13.26 9.75 -11.42
CA LYS A 321 12.08 10.26 -10.71
C LYS A 321 12.21 9.81 -9.27
N LEU A 322 12.29 10.76 -8.34
CA LEU A 322 12.42 10.48 -6.92
C LEU A 322 11.27 11.09 -6.13
N LYS A 323 10.90 10.41 -5.04
CA LYS A 323 10.06 10.95 -3.99
C LYS A 323 10.91 11.05 -2.73
N LEU A 324 11.42 12.24 -2.45
CA LEU A 324 12.25 12.50 -1.27
C LEU A 324 11.43 13.27 -0.27
N LEU A 325 11.23 12.75 0.95
CA LEU A 325 10.65 13.57 2.04
C LEU A 325 9.24 14.14 1.73
N GLY A 326 8.48 13.52 0.84
CA GLY A 326 7.21 14.07 0.35
C GLY A 326 7.34 15.15 -0.74
N VAL A 327 8.56 15.41 -1.20
CA VAL A 327 8.90 16.25 -2.36
C VAL A 327 9.20 15.36 -3.56
N ASP A 328 8.45 15.53 -4.64
CA ASP A 328 8.73 14.82 -5.88
C ASP A 328 9.81 15.58 -6.68
N VAL A 329 10.83 14.88 -7.18
CA VAL A 329 11.91 15.44 -8.00
C VAL A 329 12.07 14.59 -9.26
N GLY A 330 12.27 15.22 -10.41
CA GLY A 330 12.41 14.57 -11.70
C GLY A 330 13.54 15.20 -12.52
N SER A 331 14.37 14.37 -13.14
CA SER A 331 15.39 14.78 -14.10
C SER A 331 15.32 13.85 -15.30
N ILE A 332 15.18 14.39 -16.49
CA ILE A 332 14.99 13.63 -17.73
C ILE A 332 16.06 14.04 -18.74
N GLY A 333 16.72 13.08 -19.39
CA GLY A 333 17.63 13.31 -20.50
C GLY A 333 18.68 14.40 -20.26
N ASP A 334 18.83 15.30 -21.23
CA ASP A 334 19.69 16.49 -21.13
C ASP A 334 19.02 17.60 -20.30
N ALA A 335 18.78 17.32 -19.03
CA ALA A 335 18.11 18.21 -18.08
C ALA A 335 18.82 19.58 -17.92
N HIS A 336 20.14 19.62 -18.13
CA HIS A 336 20.95 20.84 -18.00
C HIS A 336 21.01 21.67 -19.29
N GLY A 337 20.60 21.11 -20.44
CA GLY A 337 20.75 21.75 -21.75
C GLY A 337 22.22 21.87 -22.18
N ARG A 338 22.97 20.78 -22.10
CA ARG A 338 24.36 20.68 -22.56
C ARG A 338 24.46 20.61 -24.08
N THR A 339 23.39 20.18 -24.75
CA THR A 339 23.32 20.08 -26.21
C THR A 339 23.50 21.47 -26.84
N PRO A 340 24.49 21.67 -27.73
CA PRO A 340 24.71 22.95 -28.38
C PRO A 340 23.45 23.45 -29.11
N GLY A 341 23.15 24.75 -28.99
CA GLY A 341 21.99 25.36 -29.67
C GLY A 341 20.62 25.05 -29.03
N CYS A 342 20.56 24.26 -27.96
CA CYS A 342 19.30 23.94 -27.29
C CYS A 342 18.57 25.17 -26.75
N ARG A 343 17.24 25.06 -26.64
CA ARG A 343 16.37 26.10 -26.09
C ARG A 343 15.64 25.56 -24.87
N SER A 344 15.21 26.42 -23.95
CA SER A 344 14.50 25.97 -22.75
C SER A 344 13.33 26.84 -22.34
N TYR A 345 12.26 26.21 -21.87
CA TYR A 345 11.16 26.84 -21.13
C TYR A 345 11.32 26.58 -19.64
N ARG A 346 10.93 27.55 -18.81
CA ARG A 346 10.98 27.45 -17.35
C ARG A 346 9.66 27.92 -16.73
N PHE A 347 9.22 27.22 -15.71
CA PHE A 347 8.09 27.58 -14.86
C PHE A 347 8.56 27.58 -13.41
N ILE A 348 8.25 28.68 -12.70
CA ILE A 348 8.59 28.87 -11.28
C ILE A 348 7.30 29.23 -10.56
N GLY A 349 6.84 28.34 -9.69
CA GLY A 349 5.72 28.58 -8.78
C GLY A 349 6.25 28.96 -7.40
N GLU A 350 6.31 30.25 -7.08
CA GLU A 350 6.82 30.70 -5.78
C GLU A 350 5.91 30.33 -4.60
N ILE A 351 4.60 30.22 -4.83
CA ILE A 351 3.61 29.92 -3.79
C ILE A 351 3.66 28.44 -3.38
N ASP A 352 3.73 27.54 -4.36
CA ASP A 352 3.75 26.09 -4.13
C ASP A 352 5.17 25.51 -4.10
N GLY A 353 6.18 26.36 -4.34
CA GLY A 353 7.59 26.01 -4.41
C GLY A 353 7.93 25.12 -5.61
N SER A 354 7.09 25.08 -6.66
CA SER A 354 7.30 24.21 -7.81
C SER A 354 8.28 24.81 -8.82
N TYR A 355 9.11 23.95 -9.41
CA TYR A 355 10.01 24.33 -10.49
C TYR A 355 9.93 23.31 -11.61
N ARG A 356 9.84 23.78 -12.86
CA ARG A 356 9.86 22.92 -14.04
C ARG A 356 10.68 23.57 -15.14
N ARG A 357 11.55 22.81 -15.78
CA ARG A 357 12.31 23.19 -16.97
C ARG A 357 12.11 22.15 -18.06
N LEU A 358 11.86 22.61 -19.28
CA LEU A 358 11.84 21.79 -20.49
C LEU A 358 12.99 22.22 -21.40
N VAL A 359 13.77 21.26 -21.90
CA VAL A 359 14.88 21.49 -22.83
C VAL A 359 14.52 20.91 -24.19
N LEU A 360 14.67 21.70 -25.25
CA LEU A 360 14.35 21.35 -26.63
C LEU A 360 15.58 21.49 -27.53
N SER A 361 15.55 20.80 -28.67
CA SER A 361 16.49 21.00 -29.78
C SER A 361 16.44 22.42 -30.34
N GLU A 362 17.47 22.82 -31.09
CA GLU A 362 17.59 24.16 -31.68
C GLU A 362 16.39 24.53 -32.58
N ASP A 363 15.84 23.55 -33.29
CA ASP A 363 14.65 23.67 -34.15
C ASP A 363 13.32 23.56 -33.40
N GLY A 364 13.34 23.16 -32.11
CA GLY A 364 12.16 22.95 -31.27
C GLY A 364 11.35 21.69 -31.60
N HIS A 365 11.87 20.78 -32.44
CA HIS A 365 11.16 19.57 -32.86
C HIS A 365 11.34 18.37 -31.94
N HIS A 366 12.32 18.39 -31.04
CA HIS A 366 12.60 17.27 -30.13
C HIS A 366 12.74 17.77 -28.70
N VAL A 367 12.18 17.02 -27.75
CA VAL A 367 12.45 17.23 -26.32
C VAL A 367 13.73 16.51 -25.98
N LEU A 368 14.71 17.26 -25.46
CA LEU A 368 16.03 16.72 -25.10
C LEU A 368 16.09 16.33 -23.62
N GLY A 369 15.31 17.01 -22.77
CA GLY A 369 15.33 16.75 -21.34
C GLY A 369 14.41 17.67 -20.55
N ALA A 370 14.35 17.43 -19.24
CA ALA A 370 13.58 18.26 -18.31
C ALA A 370 14.07 18.16 -16.87
N VAL A 371 13.73 19.17 -16.08
CA VAL A 371 13.85 19.20 -14.62
C VAL A 371 12.47 19.45 -14.04
N LEU A 372 12.07 18.71 -13.02
CA LEU A 372 10.79 18.85 -12.33
C LEU A 372 11.06 18.79 -10.81
N VAL A 373 10.53 19.75 -10.05
CA VAL A 373 10.62 19.78 -8.59
C VAL A 373 9.25 20.16 -8.05
N GLY A 374 8.62 19.23 -7.34
CA GLY A 374 7.31 19.36 -6.71
C GLY A 374 6.22 18.58 -7.37
N ASP A 375 5.76 19.09 -8.51
CA ASP A 375 4.70 18.45 -9.27
C ASP A 375 5.30 17.64 -10.41
N ASN A 376 5.39 16.33 -10.17
CA ASN A 376 5.90 15.35 -11.12
C ASN A 376 4.80 14.70 -11.97
N ALA A 377 3.56 15.21 -11.98
CA ALA A 377 2.49 14.68 -12.84
C ALA A 377 2.86 14.69 -14.35
N TYR A 378 3.77 15.59 -14.73
CA TYR A 378 4.25 15.79 -16.10
C TYR A 378 5.41 14.86 -16.50
N TYR A 379 6.03 14.21 -15.52
CA TYR A 379 7.28 13.46 -15.73
C TYR A 379 7.11 12.39 -16.80
N ASP A 380 6.05 11.59 -16.70
CA ASP A 380 5.88 10.41 -17.54
C ASP A 380 5.66 10.82 -19.00
N THR A 381 4.82 11.82 -19.28
CA THR A 381 4.62 12.35 -20.63
C THR A 381 5.91 12.89 -21.24
N ILE A 382 6.65 13.71 -20.49
CA ILE A 382 7.90 14.30 -20.99
C ILE A 382 8.96 13.23 -21.23
N LEU A 383 9.05 12.22 -20.36
CA LEU A 383 9.95 11.08 -20.53
C LEU A 383 9.67 10.36 -21.85
N GLN A 384 8.39 10.13 -22.19
CA GLN A 384 8.02 9.48 -23.45
C GLN A 384 8.41 10.33 -24.67
N CYS A 385 8.28 11.66 -24.58
CA CYS A 385 8.76 12.56 -25.64
C CYS A 385 10.26 12.42 -25.88
N VAL A 386 11.06 12.32 -24.82
CA VAL A 386 12.52 12.17 -24.91
C VAL A 386 12.91 10.78 -25.40
N GLN A 387 12.34 9.72 -24.82
CA GLN A 387 12.74 8.33 -25.10
C GLN A 387 12.32 7.82 -26.48
N ASN A 388 11.18 8.29 -27.00
CA ASN A 388 10.62 7.81 -28.26
C ASN A 388 10.67 8.86 -29.37
N ASP A 389 11.44 9.93 -29.18
CA ASP A 389 11.59 11.02 -30.15
C ASP A 389 10.24 11.62 -30.59
N ILE A 390 9.28 11.68 -29.67
CA ILE A 390 7.92 12.16 -29.98
C ILE A 390 7.96 13.67 -30.07
N LYS A 391 7.52 14.18 -31.22
CA LYS A 391 7.42 15.61 -31.48
C LYS A 391 6.57 16.31 -30.40
N PRO A 392 7.07 17.38 -29.76
CA PRO A 392 6.32 18.11 -28.76
C PRO A 392 5.10 18.81 -29.40
N PRO A 393 4.09 19.20 -28.59
CA PRO A 393 2.96 19.99 -29.08
C PRO A 393 3.40 21.29 -29.77
N ALA A 394 2.49 21.88 -30.56
CA ALA A 394 2.75 23.15 -31.24
C ALA A 394 3.18 24.28 -30.30
N ASP A 395 2.69 24.26 -29.05
CA ASP A 395 3.25 25.03 -27.93
C ASP A 395 3.93 24.08 -26.92
N PRO A 396 5.27 23.94 -26.97
CA PRO A 396 5.99 23.08 -26.04
C PRO A 396 5.90 23.53 -24.58
N ALA A 397 5.67 24.82 -24.29
CA ALA A 397 5.54 25.31 -22.92
C ALA A 397 4.38 24.64 -22.18
N ALA A 398 3.35 24.22 -22.93
CA ALA A 398 2.19 23.54 -22.41
C ALA A 398 2.52 22.18 -21.77
N LEU A 399 3.71 21.61 -22.00
CA LEU A 399 4.19 20.39 -21.32
C LEU A 399 4.63 20.63 -19.87
N ILE A 400 4.83 21.88 -19.43
CA ILE A 400 5.33 22.21 -18.08
C ILE A 400 4.51 23.29 -17.35
N LEU A 401 3.45 23.83 -17.96
CA LEU A 401 2.60 24.84 -17.32
C LEU A 401 1.45 24.18 -16.53
N PRO A 402 1.04 24.75 -15.38
CA PRO A 402 -0.20 24.35 -14.71
C PRO A 402 -1.36 24.58 -15.67
N ARG A 403 -2.11 23.52 -15.99
CA ARG A 403 -3.28 23.61 -16.85
C ARG A 403 -4.56 23.59 -16.01
N GLY A 404 -5.58 24.33 -16.45
CA GLY A 404 -6.96 23.97 -16.13
C GLY A 404 -7.32 22.63 -16.81
N GLU A 405 -8.25 21.88 -16.22
CA GLU A 405 -8.69 20.56 -16.71
C GLU A 405 -9.06 20.61 -18.21
N GLY A 406 -8.52 19.69 -19.04
CA GLY A 406 -9.06 19.40 -20.38
C GLY A 406 -8.13 19.41 -21.61
N ALA A 407 -6.80 19.33 -21.49
CA ALA A 407 -5.94 19.13 -22.67
C ALA A 407 -5.07 17.89 -22.52
N ASP A 408 -5.36 16.87 -23.33
CA ASP A 408 -4.69 15.57 -23.33
C ASP A 408 -3.17 15.71 -23.50
N LEU A 409 -2.45 15.27 -22.47
CA LEU A 409 -1.00 15.06 -22.53
C LEU A 409 -0.78 13.63 -23.02
N LEU A 410 -0.75 13.45 -24.34
CA LEU A 410 -0.35 12.21 -25.03
C LEU A 410 -1.15 10.97 -24.56
N GLY A 411 -2.27 10.68 -25.22
CA GLY A 411 -3.07 9.48 -24.91
C GLY A 411 -2.26 8.18 -25.05
N ALA A 412 -2.58 7.15 -24.26
CA ALA A 412 -1.89 5.86 -24.30
C ALA A 412 -1.84 5.22 -25.70
N ASP A 413 -2.81 5.56 -26.55
CA ASP A 413 -2.88 5.19 -27.97
C ASP A 413 -1.66 5.67 -28.77
N ALA A 414 -1.10 6.82 -28.43
CA ALA A 414 0.00 7.45 -29.17
C ALA A 414 1.38 6.84 -28.85
N LEU A 415 1.46 5.93 -27.89
CA LEU A 415 2.72 5.28 -27.50
C LEU A 415 3.06 4.11 -28.43
N PRO A 416 4.31 3.98 -28.92
CA PRO A 416 4.75 2.81 -29.68
C PRO A 416 4.94 1.58 -28.78
N ASP A 417 4.96 0.36 -29.34
CA ASP A 417 5.19 -0.88 -28.59
C ASP A 417 6.54 -0.91 -27.85
N THR A 418 7.53 -0.19 -28.36
CA THR A 418 8.85 -0.05 -27.71
C THR A 418 8.84 0.90 -26.52
N ALA A 419 7.76 1.65 -26.29
CA ALA A 419 7.68 2.64 -25.23
C ALA A 419 7.87 2.00 -23.86
N MET A 420 8.83 2.50 -23.08
CA MET A 420 9.11 2.00 -21.74
C MET A 420 8.06 2.54 -20.76
N ILE A 421 7.27 1.65 -20.16
CA ILE A 421 6.23 2.00 -19.18
C ILE A 421 6.74 1.86 -17.74
N CYS A 422 7.49 0.80 -17.43
CA CYS A 422 8.12 0.60 -16.12
C CYS A 422 9.63 0.47 -16.25
N SER A 423 10.39 1.52 -15.88
CA SER A 423 11.86 1.49 -15.96
C SER A 423 12.52 0.57 -14.92
N CYS A 424 11.90 0.37 -13.75
CA CYS A 424 12.46 -0.52 -12.71
C CYS A 424 12.57 -1.97 -13.17
N HIS A 425 11.55 -2.44 -13.89
CA HIS A 425 11.43 -3.82 -14.37
C HIS A 425 11.56 -3.95 -15.88
N ASN A 426 11.91 -2.85 -16.57
CA ASN A 426 12.06 -2.76 -18.02
C ASN A 426 10.83 -3.25 -18.82
N VAL A 427 9.63 -2.90 -18.36
CA VAL A 427 8.37 -3.31 -19.01
C VAL A 427 7.98 -2.27 -20.06
N THR A 428 7.87 -2.70 -21.31
CA THR A 428 7.41 -1.86 -22.42
C THR A 428 5.90 -1.97 -22.64
N LYS A 429 5.32 -1.06 -23.42
CA LYS A 429 3.94 -1.17 -23.91
C LYS A 429 3.73 -2.49 -24.64
N GLY A 430 4.65 -2.90 -25.50
CA GLY A 430 4.60 -4.18 -26.21
C GLY A 430 4.58 -5.38 -25.26
N ALA A 431 5.26 -5.33 -24.11
CA ALA A 431 5.17 -6.38 -23.09
C ALA A 431 3.79 -6.42 -22.40
N ILE A 432 3.15 -5.26 -22.22
CA ILE A 432 1.76 -5.17 -21.74
C ILE A 432 0.81 -5.75 -22.79
N CYS A 433 0.94 -5.33 -24.05
CA CYS A 433 0.18 -5.86 -25.18
C CYS A 433 0.33 -7.38 -25.30
N ALA A 434 1.56 -7.91 -25.22
CA ALA A 434 1.82 -9.34 -25.25
C ALA A 434 1.20 -10.06 -24.04
N SER A 435 1.20 -9.45 -22.85
CA SER A 435 0.51 -10.01 -21.68
C SER A 435 -1.00 -10.06 -21.90
N ILE A 436 -1.60 -9.03 -22.52
CA ILE A 436 -3.02 -9.00 -22.90
C ILE A 436 -3.32 -10.07 -23.95
N GLU A 437 -2.46 -10.22 -24.98
CA GLU A 437 -2.58 -11.25 -26.01
C GLU A 437 -2.49 -12.67 -25.43
N ASN A 438 -1.71 -12.85 -24.37
CA ASN A 438 -1.64 -14.09 -23.61
C ASN A 438 -2.81 -14.28 -22.62
N GLY A 439 -3.85 -13.44 -22.69
CA GLY A 439 -5.10 -13.60 -21.96
C GLY A 439 -5.23 -12.78 -20.67
N CYS A 440 -4.35 -11.81 -20.42
CA CYS A 440 -4.44 -10.94 -19.24
C CYS A 440 -5.52 -9.87 -19.40
N THR A 441 -6.58 -9.94 -18.58
CA THR A 441 -7.73 -9.02 -18.65
C THR A 441 -7.93 -8.16 -17.41
N ASP A 442 -7.11 -8.34 -16.37
CA ASP A 442 -7.12 -7.49 -15.17
C ASP A 442 -5.72 -6.95 -14.80
N LEU A 443 -5.71 -5.83 -14.06
CA LEU A 443 -4.47 -5.12 -13.71
C LEU A 443 -3.62 -5.89 -12.69
N ALA A 444 -4.20 -6.74 -11.85
CA ALA A 444 -3.45 -7.52 -10.86
C ALA A 444 -2.66 -8.64 -11.55
N GLY A 445 -3.32 -9.36 -12.47
CA GLY A 445 -2.68 -10.32 -13.37
C GLY A 445 -1.54 -9.68 -14.17
N LEU A 446 -1.75 -8.46 -14.69
CA LEU A 446 -0.72 -7.73 -15.42
C LEU A 446 0.50 -7.40 -14.55
N LYS A 447 0.27 -6.94 -13.32
CA LYS A 447 1.36 -6.66 -12.36
C LYS A 447 2.10 -7.93 -11.96
N GLN A 448 1.39 -9.04 -11.82
CA GLN A 448 1.99 -10.33 -11.47
C GLN A 448 2.86 -10.89 -12.61
N SER A 449 2.37 -10.81 -13.85
CA SER A 449 3.06 -11.34 -15.04
C SER A 449 4.24 -10.46 -15.46
N THR A 450 4.09 -9.13 -15.45
CA THR A 450 5.11 -8.20 -15.95
C THR A 450 6.02 -7.64 -14.86
N LYS A 451 5.65 -7.78 -13.58
CA LYS A 451 6.24 -7.07 -12.43
C LYS A 451 6.13 -5.54 -12.50
N ALA A 452 5.47 -4.96 -13.51
CA ALA A 452 5.31 -3.51 -13.60
C ALA A 452 4.68 -2.94 -12.32
N SER A 453 5.09 -1.74 -11.91
CA SER A 453 4.58 -1.05 -10.70
C SER A 453 4.94 -1.72 -9.35
N THR A 454 5.69 -2.82 -9.32
CA THR A 454 6.06 -3.52 -8.06
C THR A 454 7.39 -3.05 -7.45
N GLY A 455 8.22 -2.32 -8.20
CA GLY A 455 9.46 -1.71 -7.69
C GLY A 455 9.20 -0.36 -7.02
N CYS A 456 9.54 0.76 -7.68
CA CYS A 456 9.31 2.10 -7.12
C CYS A 456 7.85 2.60 -7.17
N GLY A 457 6.94 1.85 -7.80
CA GLY A 457 5.52 2.23 -7.98
C GLY A 457 5.25 3.43 -8.91
N GLY A 458 6.28 4.11 -9.41
CA GLY A 458 6.15 5.39 -10.15
C GLY A 458 5.34 5.33 -11.44
N CYS A 459 5.22 4.16 -12.07
CA CYS A 459 4.49 3.94 -13.32
C CYS A 459 3.04 3.49 -13.14
N SER A 460 2.52 3.40 -11.90
CA SER A 460 1.21 2.79 -11.61
C SER A 460 0.05 3.39 -12.42
N ALA A 461 0.04 4.72 -12.57
CA ALA A 461 -1.03 5.43 -13.25
C ALA A 461 -0.97 5.23 -14.77
N LEU A 462 0.21 5.40 -15.38
CA LEU A 462 0.43 5.17 -16.81
C LEU A 462 0.19 3.70 -17.18
N LEU A 463 0.64 2.75 -16.35
CA LEU A 463 0.39 1.33 -16.53
C LEU A 463 -1.10 1.00 -16.60
N LYS A 464 -1.89 1.57 -15.68
CA LYS A 464 -3.35 1.39 -15.67
C LYS A 464 -3.98 1.96 -16.95
N ASN A 465 -3.61 3.19 -17.32
CA ASN A 465 -4.16 3.86 -18.48
C ASN A 465 -3.83 3.10 -19.78
N VAL A 466 -2.56 2.71 -19.99
CA VAL A 466 -2.15 1.88 -21.15
C VAL A 466 -2.88 0.55 -21.16
N PHE A 467 -3.03 -0.11 -20.02
CA PHE A 467 -3.73 -1.38 -19.95
C PHE A 467 -5.22 -1.27 -20.34
N GLU A 468 -5.93 -0.29 -19.79
CA GLU A 468 -7.36 -0.06 -20.09
C GLU A 468 -7.56 0.33 -21.56
N THR A 469 -6.76 1.26 -22.07
CA THR A 469 -6.81 1.70 -23.46
C THR A 469 -6.49 0.57 -24.46
N GLU A 470 -5.49 -0.26 -24.19
CA GLU A 470 -5.13 -1.38 -25.08
C GLU A 470 -6.17 -2.52 -25.07
N LEU A 471 -6.91 -2.71 -23.96
CA LEU A 471 -8.07 -3.60 -23.92
C LEU A 471 -9.20 -3.04 -24.81
N GLU A 472 -9.55 -1.77 -24.65
CA GLU A 472 -10.58 -1.09 -25.46
C GLU A 472 -10.26 -1.12 -26.96
N ALA A 473 -9.01 -0.81 -27.34
CA ALA A 473 -8.57 -0.79 -28.74
C ALA A 473 -8.68 -2.16 -29.44
N ARG A 474 -8.61 -3.27 -28.68
CA ARG A 474 -8.77 -4.64 -29.19
C ARG A 474 -10.23 -5.09 -29.23
N GLY A 475 -11.17 -4.19 -28.96
CA GLY A 475 -12.59 -4.51 -28.86
C GLY A 475 -12.89 -5.45 -27.68
N ILE A 476 -11.96 -5.56 -26.73
CA ILE A 476 -12.21 -6.22 -25.46
C ILE A 476 -12.95 -5.19 -24.63
N THR A 477 -14.28 -5.30 -24.62
CA THR A 477 -15.13 -4.48 -23.76
C THR A 477 -14.56 -4.56 -22.35
N VAL A 478 -14.13 -3.41 -21.79
CA VAL A 478 -13.76 -3.33 -20.38
C VAL A 478 -15.01 -3.69 -19.61
N ASP A 479 -15.01 -4.88 -19.04
CA ASP A 479 -16.17 -5.39 -18.36
C ASP A 479 -16.36 -4.60 -17.06
N HIS A 480 -17.30 -3.65 -17.08
CA HIS A 480 -17.68 -2.87 -15.91
C HIS A 480 -18.66 -3.63 -15.00
N SER A 481 -18.92 -4.90 -15.29
CA SER A 481 -19.69 -5.79 -14.43
C SER A 481 -19.14 -5.79 -13.01
N LEU A 482 -20.04 -5.90 -12.04
CA LEU A 482 -19.67 -5.88 -10.64
C LEU A 482 -18.73 -7.04 -10.29
N CYS A 483 -19.01 -8.23 -10.84
CA CYS A 483 -18.26 -9.48 -10.72
C CYS A 483 -18.89 -10.55 -11.66
N GLU A 484 -18.38 -11.78 -11.66
CA GLU A 484 -18.93 -12.90 -12.46
C GLU A 484 -20.41 -13.25 -12.17
N HIS A 485 -20.97 -12.80 -11.05
CA HIS A 485 -22.37 -13.03 -10.68
C HIS A 485 -23.34 -12.01 -11.28
N PHE A 486 -22.89 -10.80 -11.60
CA PHE A 486 -23.74 -9.71 -12.07
C PHE A 486 -23.08 -8.95 -13.21
N SER A 487 -23.65 -9.05 -14.40
CA SER A 487 -23.17 -8.37 -15.61
C SER A 487 -23.54 -6.87 -15.67
N TYR A 488 -23.62 -6.22 -14.51
CA TYR A 488 -24.13 -4.87 -14.31
C TYR A 488 -23.18 -4.09 -13.41
N THR A 489 -23.11 -2.77 -13.61
CA THR A 489 -22.39 -1.91 -12.66
C THR A 489 -23.14 -1.82 -11.33
N ARG A 490 -22.49 -1.32 -10.26
CA ARG A 490 -23.19 -1.04 -8.99
C ARG A 490 -24.34 -0.05 -9.20
N GLN A 491 -24.13 0.97 -10.04
CA GLN A 491 -25.13 2.00 -10.32
C GLN A 491 -26.36 1.40 -11.01
N ASP A 492 -26.16 0.51 -11.99
CA ASP A 492 -27.25 -0.20 -12.67
C ASP A 492 -28.03 -1.07 -11.69
N LEU A 493 -27.34 -1.85 -10.84
CA LEU A 493 -28.00 -2.69 -9.83
C LEU A 493 -28.81 -1.86 -8.83
N TYR A 494 -28.30 -0.70 -8.42
CA TYR A 494 -29.06 0.21 -7.57
C TYR A 494 -30.34 0.68 -8.27
N ALA A 495 -30.24 1.07 -9.54
CA ALA A 495 -31.39 1.50 -10.33
C ALA A 495 -32.42 0.36 -10.49
N LEU A 496 -31.98 -0.85 -10.82
CA LEU A 496 -32.83 -2.04 -10.94
C LEU A 496 -33.56 -2.36 -9.64
N VAL A 497 -32.85 -2.35 -8.50
CA VAL A 497 -33.45 -2.56 -7.18
C VAL A 497 -34.58 -1.57 -6.92
N ARG A 498 -34.38 -0.29 -7.25
CA ARG A 498 -35.38 0.77 -7.02
C ARG A 498 -36.55 0.71 -7.98
N VAL A 499 -36.29 0.49 -9.27
CA VAL A 499 -37.33 0.44 -10.32
C VAL A 499 -38.25 -0.76 -10.13
N HIS A 500 -37.69 -1.92 -9.77
CA HIS A 500 -38.44 -3.16 -9.62
C HIS A 500 -38.85 -3.49 -8.18
N GLY A 501 -38.49 -2.64 -7.21
CA GLY A 501 -38.88 -2.82 -5.80
C GLY A 501 -38.27 -4.06 -5.14
N ILE A 502 -37.07 -4.47 -5.57
CA ILE A 502 -36.41 -5.71 -5.12
C ILE A 502 -35.92 -5.52 -3.68
N GLN A 503 -36.25 -6.45 -2.78
CA GLN A 503 -35.92 -6.33 -1.36
C GLN A 503 -34.95 -7.38 -0.81
N THR A 504 -34.65 -8.42 -1.60
CA THR A 504 -33.79 -9.54 -1.17
C THR A 504 -32.66 -9.77 -2.18
N PHE A 505 -31.58 -10.39 -1.72
CA PHE A 505 -30.46 -10.75 -2.59
C PHE A 505 -30.85 -11.89 -3.54
N GLU A 506 -31.63 -12.84 -3.05
CA GLU A 506 -32.17 -13.96 -3.82
C GLU A 506 -33.00 -13.49 -5.01
N ASP A 507 -33.92 -12.54 -4.81
CA ASP A 507 -34.73 -11.98 -5.89
C ASP A 507 -33.87 -11.24 -6.93
N LEU A 508 -32.85 -10.48 -6.47
CA LEU A 508 -31.93 -9.78 -7.37
C LEU A 508 -31.08 -10.77 -8.18
N MET A 509 -30.54 -11.79 -7.52
CA MET A 509 -29.72 -12.84 -8.13
C MET A 509 -30.52 -13.66 -9.14
N ALA A 510 -31.79 -13.98 -8.85
CA ALA A 510 -32.66 -14.74 -9.73
C ALA A 510 -33.08 -13.94 -10.98
N GLN A 511 -33.30 -12.63 -10.85
CA GLN A 511 -33.78 -11.80 -11.96
C GLN A 511 -32.65 -11.20 -12.82
N TYR A 512 -31.51 -10.85 -12.20
CA TYR A 512 -30.44 -10.08 -12.85
C TYR A 512 -29.03 -10.64 -12.61
N GLY A 513 -28.90 -11.75 -11.88
CA GLY A 513 -27.64 -12.44 -11.66
C GLY A 513 -27.54 -13.76 -12.43
N ASN A 514 -26.49 -14.53 -12.14
CA ASN A 514 -26.24 -15.83 -12.77
C ASN A 514 -26.85 -17.03 -12.01
N GLY A 515 -27.57 -16.79 -10.91
CA GLY A 515 -28.17 -17.83 -10.05
C GLY A 515 -27.22 -18.45 -9.02
N GLY A 516 -25.98 -17.97 -8.89
CA GLY A 516 -25.02 -18.42 -7.88
C GLY A 516 -25.31 -17.96 -6.45
N LEU A 517 -24.41 -18.29 -5.52
CA LEU A 517 -24.46 -17.79 -4.14
C LEU A 517 -23.91 -16.37 -4.02
N GLY A 518 -23.11 -15.90 -4.99
CA GLY A 518 -22.41 -14.62 -4.95
C GLY A 518 -21.06 -14.71 -4.27
N CYS A 519 -20.23 -13.67 -4.43
CA CYS A 519 -18.88 -13.56 -3.86
C CYS A 519 -18.75 -12.45 -2.80
N ASP A 520 -17.55 -12.31 -2.24
CA ASP A 520 -17.16 -11.24 -1.31
C ASP A 520 -17.17 -9.83 -1.92
N ILE A 521 -17.36 -9.70 -3.25
CA ILE A 521 -17.58 -8.42 -3.94
C ILE A 521 -19.06 -8.06 -4.00
N CYS A 522 -19.89 -8.92 -4.61
CA CYS A 522 -21.28 -8.56 -4.87
C CYS A 522 -22.17 -8.60 -3.64
N LYS A 523 -21.90 -9.50 -2.69
CA LYS A 523 -22.66 -9.60 -1.44
C LYS A 523 -22.65 -8.30 -0.63
N PRO A 524 -21.50 -7.74 -0.23
CA PRO A 524 -21.50 -6.48 0.51
C PRO A 524 -21.96 -5.29 -0.33
N ALA A 525 -21.71 -5.29 -1.65
CA ALA A 525 -22.22 -4.25 -2.54
C ALA A 525 -23.75 -4.23 -2.58
N VAL A 526 -24.39 -5.39 -2.79
CA VAL A 526 -25.85 -5.52 -2.80
C VAL A 526 -26.44 -5.31 -1.41
N GLY A 527 -25.80 -5.81 -0.35
CA GLY A 527 -26.18 -5.52 1.04
C GLY A 527 -26.23 -4.01 1.32
N SER A 528 -25.22 -3.26 0.85
CA SER A 528 -25.19 -1.80 0.91
C SER A 528 -26.31 -1.14 0.08
N ILE A 529 -26.57 -1.64 -1.13
CA ILE A 529 -27.67 -1.15 -2.00
C ILE A 529 -29.02 -1.35 -1.31
N LEU A 530 -29.32 -2.56 -0.83
CA LEU A 530 -30.59 -2.87 -0.17
C LEU A 530 -30.77 -2.06 1.12
N ALA A 531 -29.71 -1.92 1.93
CA ALA A 531 -29.77 -1.13 3.14
C ALA A 531 -29.97 0.37 2.87
N SER A 532 -29.35 0.93 1.83
CA SER A 532 -29.54 2.34 1.47
C SER A 532 -30.85 2.61 0.72
N ALA A 533 -31.38 1.61 -0.01
CA ALA A 533 -32.64 1.71 -0.73
C ALA A 533 -33.86 1.57 0.20
N TRP A 534 -33.78 0.74 1.24
CA TRP A 534 -34.94 0.33 2.05
C TRP A 534 -34.76 0.47 3.57
N ASN A 535 -33.53 0.68 4.06
CA ASN A 535 -33.18 0.86 5.47
C ASN A 535 -33.65 -0.27 6.42
N LYS A 536 -33.73 -1.50 5.92
CA LYS A 536 -33.96 -2.68 6.77
C LYS A 536 -32.72 -2.99 7.63
N PRO A 537 -32.89 -3.56 8.85
CA PRO A 537 -31.78 -3.91 9.72
C PRO A 537 -30.78 -4.83 9.04
N ILE A 538 -29.48 -4.50 9.08
CA ILE A 538 -28.42 -5.40 8.58
C ILE A 538 -28.31 -6.71 9.39
N THR A 539 -28.91 -6.73 10.58
CA THR A 539 -29.00 -7.91 11.45
C THR A 539 -30.16 -8.84 11.10
N ASP A 540 -31.00 -8.45 10.12
CA ASP A 540 -32.05 -9.32 9.57
C ASP A 540 -31.42 -10.60 8.99
N PRO A 541 -31.96 -11.80 9.30
CA PRO A 541 -31.46 -13.07 8.77
C PRO A 541 -31.21 -13.09 7.26
N LEU A 542 -32.00 -12.36 6.47
CA LEU A 542 -31.85 -12.27 5.02
C LEU A 542 -30.60 -11.48 4.61
N TYR A 543 -30.11 -10.57 5.44
CA TYR A 543 -29.03 -9.64 5.10
C TYR A 543 -27.69 -10.00 5.71
N ILE A 544 -27.66 -10.82 6.77
CA ILE A 544 -26.42 -11.27 7.43
C ILE A 544 -25.43 -11.90 6.44
N PRO A 545 -25.83 -12.82 5.55
CA PRO A 545 -24.88 -13.45 4.62
C PRO A 545 -24.27 -12.47 3.63
N LEU A 546 -24.83 -11.25 3.52
CA LEU A 546 -24.37 -10.20 2.62
C LEU A 546 -23.33 -9.29 3.26
N GLN A 547 -23.27 -9.23 4.59
CA GLN A 547 -22.46 -8.26 5.30
C GLN A 547 -20.98 -8.65 5.32
N ASP A 548 -20.12 -7.64 5.19
CA ASP A 548 -18.72 -7.80 5.56
C ASP A 548 -18.58 -8.10 7.06
N THR A 549 -17.51 -8.76 7.45
CA THR A 549 -17.24 -9.18 8.83
C THR A 549 -17.46 -8.05 9.85
N ASN A 550 -17.07 -6.82 9.55
CA ASN A 550 -17.25 -5.70 10.48
C ASN A 550 -18.73 -5.35 10.72
N ASP A 551 -19.55 -5.44 9.68
CA ASP A 551 -21.00 -5.19 9.75
C ASP A 551 -21.73 -6.37 10.40
N THR A 552 -21.34 -7.61 10.08
CA THR A 552 -21.88 -8.85 10.69
C THR A 552 -21.78 -8.84 12.21
N PHE A 553 -20.64 -8.40 12.75
CA PHE A 553 -20.37 -8.36 14.20
C PHE A 553 -20.52 -6.97 14.81
N MET A 554 -20.96 -5.97 14.01
CA MET A 554 -21.17 -4.59 14.46
C MET A 554 -20.00 -4.03 15.28
N ALA A 555 -18.78 -4.33 14.84
CA ALA A 555 -17.53 -3.95 15.51
C ALA A 555 -16.34 -4.05 14.53
N ASN A 556 -15.29 -3.26 14.72
CA ASN A 556 -14.12 -3.29 13.84
C ASN A 556 -13.17 -4.43 14.25
N MET A 557 -12.95 -5.41 13.37
CA MET A 557 -12.00 -6.50 13.61
C MET A 557 -10.55 -6.00 13.57
N GLN A 558 -9.72 -6.53 14.48
CA GLN A 558 -8.29 -6.29 14.60
C GLN A 558 -7.49 -7.49 14.06
N LYS A 559 -6.19 -7.31 13.81
CA LYS A 559 -5.32 -8.34 13.19
C LYS A 559 -5.27 -9.68 13.95
N ASN A 560 -5.51 -9.67 15.26
CA ASN A 560 -5.53 -10.88 16.09
C ASN A 560 -6.95 -11.48 16.26
N GLY A 561 -7.94 -10.99 15.50
CA GLY A 561 -9.33 -11.44 15.61
C GLY A 561 -10.13 -10.83 16.78
N THR A 562 -9.55 -9.92 17.57
CA THR A 562 -10.33 -9.10 18.54
C THR A 562 -11.07 -7.96 17.84
N TYR A 563 -11.88 -7.22 18.59
CA TYR A 563 -12.73 -6.15 18.07
C TYR A 563 -12.51 -4.83 18.80
N SER A 564 -12.86 -3.74 18.13
CA SER A 564 -12.97 -2.41 18.73
C SER A 564 -14.42 -1.96 18.86
N VAL A 565 -14.71 -1.32 20.00
CA VAL A 565 -16.02 -0.78 20.37
C VAL A 565 -15.90 0.74 20.43
N VAL A 566 -16.71 1.42 19.62
CA VAL A 566 -16.73 2.88 19.53
C VAL A 566 -18.15 3.38 19.77
N PRO A 567 -18.48 3.75 21.02
CA PRO A 567 -19.78 4.33 21.34
C PRO A 567 -19.95 5.68 20.63
N ARG A 568 -21.20 6.02 20.31
CA ARG A 568 -21.52 7.30 19.69
C ARG A 568 -21.35 8.43 20.70
N ILE A 569 -20.58 9.45 20.32
CA ILE A 569 -20.41 10.71 21.04
C ILE A 569 -20.69 11.82 20.03
N ALA A 570 -21.96 12.25 19.97
CA ALA A 570 -22.42 13.15 18.91
C ALA A 570 -21.74 14.52 19.03
N GLY A 571 -21.18 15.03 17.94
CA GLY A 571 -20.47 16.31 17.94
C GLY A 571 -19.21 16.36 18.82
N GLY A 572 -18.79 15.24 19.41
CA GLY A 572 -17.74 15.21 20.43
C GLY A 572 -18.18 15.64 21.84
N GLU A 573 -19.48 15.85 22.07
CA GLU A 573 -20.01 16.31 23.36
C GLU A 573 -20.35 15.12 24.29
N ILE A 574 -19.74 15.09 25.48
CA ILE A 574 -19.86 14.00 26.46
C ILE A 574 -19.97 14.54 27.88
N THR A 575 -20.84 13.94 28.70
CA THR A 575 -20.95 14.30 30.13
C THR A 575 -19.85 13.61 30.97
N PRO A 576 -19.47 14.17 32.13
CA PRO A 576 -18.52 13.53 33.03
C PRO A 576 -18.93 12.11 33.45
N GLU A 577 -20.22 11.86 33.69
CA GLU A 577 -20.74 10.55 34.10
C GLU A 577 -20.54 9.50 32.99
N LYS A 578 -20.87 9.87 31.74
CA LYS A 578 -20.65 8.99 30.59
C LYS A 578 -19.16 8.71 30.36
N LEU A 579 -18.30 9.72 30.58
CA LEU A 579 -16.85 9.54 30.49
C LEU A 579 -16.31 8.57 31.55
N ILE A 580 -16.82 8.64 32.78
CA ILE A 580 -16.48 7.69 33.86
C ILE A 580 -16.90 6.26 33.50
N VAL A 581 -18.11 6.07 32.94
CA VAL A 581 -18.58 4.75 32.51
C VAL A 581 -17.66 4.14 31.46
N LEU A 582 -17.21 4.92 30.46
CA LEU A 582 -16.26 4.42 29.45
C LEU A 582 -14.96 3.91 30.11
N GLY A 583 -14.43 4.64 31.09
CA GLY A 583 -13.26 4.22 31.85
C GLY A 583 -13.50 2.95 32.69
N GLN A 584 -14.68 2.81 33.28
CA GLN A 584 -15.06 1.63 34.06
C GLN A 584 -15.19 0.38 33.18
N VAL A 585 -15.87 0.50 32.03
CA VAL A 585 -16.01 -0.57 31.04
C VAL A 585 -14.63 -0.96 30.51
N ALA A 586 -13.81 0.00 30.09
CA ALA A 586 -12.46 -0.26 29.60
C ALA A 586 -11.62 -1.02 30.62
N LYS A 587 -11.65 -0.61 31.89
CA LYS A 587 -10.92 -1.27 32.98
C LYS A 587 -11.44 -2.69 33.24
N LYS A 588 -12.76 -2.89 33.24
CA LYS A 588 -13.41 -4.19 33.51
C LYS A 588 -13.02 -5.25 32.47
N TYR A 589 -12.97 -4.86 31.20
CA TYR A 589 -12.69 -5.77 30.09
C TYR A 589 -11.24 -5.72 29.59
N GLY A 590 -10.37 -4.93 30.24
CA GLY A 590 -8.96 -4.82 29.85
C GLY A 590 -8.75 -4.22 28.46
N LEU A 591 -9.53 -3.21 28.09
CA LEU A 591 -9.54 -2.62 26.75
C LEU A 591 -8.53 -1.48 26.63
N TYR A 592 -7.79 -1.46 25.52
CA TYR A 592 -6.96 -0.31 25.16
C TYR A 592 -7.84 0.85 24.75
N THR A 593 -7.56 2.05 25.25
CA THR A 593 -8.37 3.25 25.06
C THR A 593 -7.62 4.33 24.29
N LYS A 594 -8.29 4.90 23.28
CA LYS A 594 -7.71 5.97 22.47
C LYS A 594 -8.74 6.99 22.02
N ILE A 595 -8.42 8.27 22.19
CA ILE A 595 -9.17 9.37 21.59
C ILE A 595 -8.86 9.42 20.09
N THR A 596 -9.92 9.45 19.28
CA THR A 596 -9.86 9.42 17.81
C THR A 596 -9.99 10.83 17.23
N GLY A 597 -9.54 11.01 15.99
CA GLY A 597 -9.72 12.26 15.25
C GLY A 597 -11.18 12.64 14.93
N GLY A 598 -12.14 11.76 15.22
CA GLY A 598 -13.58 12.03 15.10
C GLY A 598 -14.23 12.48 16.41
N GLN A 599 -13.44 12.90 17.41
CA GLN A 599 -13.88 13.26 18.77
C GLN A 599 -14.64 12.13 19.49
N ARG A 600 -14.20 10.89 19.29
CA ARG A 600 -14.73 9.70 19.96
C ARG A 600 -13.65 8.95 20.73
N ILE A 601 -14.06 8.10 21.66
CA ILE A 601 -13.18 7.19 22.40
C ILE A 601 -13.37 5.78 21.84
N ASP A 602 -12.27 5.16 21.41
CA ASP A 602 -12.24 3.80 20.87
C ASP A 602 -11.68 2.84 21.93
N LEU A 603 -12.36 1.72 22.12
CA LEU A 603 -12.07 0.68 23.11
C LEU A 603 -11.66 -0.60 22.35
N PHE A 604 -10.37 -0.92 22.32
CA PHE A 604 -9.81 -2.02 21.53
C PHE A 604 -9.53 -3.28 22.36
N GLY A 605 -9.60 -4.44 21.70
CA GLY A 605 -9.19 -5.72 22.27
C GLY A 605 -10.36 -6.55 22.82
N ALA A 606 -11.60 -6.17 22.54
CA ALA A 606 -12.77 -6.93 22.96
C ALA A 606 -12.82 -8.29 22.23
N GLN A 607 -13.02 -9.38 22.97
CA GLN A 607 -13.33 -10.67 22.35
C GLN A 607 -14.79 -10.71 21.88
N LEU A 608 -15.06 -11.59 20.91
CA LEU A 608 -16.37 -11.69 20.26
C LEU A 608 -17.52 -11.90 21.26
N ASP A 609 -17.33 -12.80 22.22
CA ASP A 609 -18.29 -13.14 23.28
C ASP A 609 -18.53 -12.02 24.29
N LYS A 610 -17.61 -11.05 24.38
CA LYS A 610 -17.74 -9.91 25.30
C LYS A 610 -18.47 -8.73 24.70
N LEU A 611 -18.67 -8.69 23.38
CA LEU A 611 -19.34 -7.57 22.74
C LEU A 611 -20.76 -7.32 23.28
N PRO A 612 -21.63 -8.32 23.46
CA PRO A 612 -22.96 -8.10 24.04
C PRO A 612 -22.92 -7.52 25.47
N ASP A 613 -22.03 -8.04 26.32
CA ASP A 613 -21.91 -7.57 27.72
C ASP A 613 -21.41 -6.11 27.77
N ILE A 614 -20.39 -5.79 26.96
CA ILE A 614 -19.86 -4.43 26.82
C ILE A 614 -20.96 -3.47 26.35
N TRP A 615 -21.70 -3.83 25.29
CA TRP A 615 -22.76 -2.97 24.76
C TRP A 615 -23.96 -2.85 25.70
N SER A 616 -24.29 -3.88 26.47
CA SER A 616 -25.34 -3.78 27.51
C SER A 616 -24.99 -2.68 28.52
N GLU A 617 -23.78 -2.69 29.08
CA GLU A 617 -23.35 -1.68 30.06
C GLU A 617 -23.31 -0.27 29.46
N LEU A 618 -22.85 -0.15 28.21
CA LEU A 618 -22.83 1.14 27.52
C LEU A 618 -24.25 1.67 27.24
N MET A 619 -25.19 0.79 26.87
CA MET A 619 -26.57 1.19 26.63
C MET A 619 -27.32 1.57 27.90
N ASP A 620 -27.06 0.88 29.00
CA ASP A 620 -27.60 1.24 30.32
C ASP A 620 -27.15 2.64 30.74
N ALA A 621 -25.94 3.06 30.34
CA ALA A 621 -25.43 4.42 30.52
C ALA A 621 -25.91 5.43 29.44
N GLY A 622 -26.77 5.00 28.52
CA GLY A 622 -27.37 5.85 27.50
C GLY A 622 -26.46 6.13 26.30
N PHE A 623 -25.52 5.24 25.97
CA PHE A 623 -24.82 5.27 24.68
C PHE A 623 -25.63 4.61 23.56
N GLU A 624 -25.37 5.04 22.33
CA GLU A 624 -25.84 4.39 21.10
C GLU A 624 -24.64 3.83 20.33
N THR A 625 -24.89 2.89 19.39
CA THR A 625 -23.84 2.51 18.43
C THR A 625 -23.43 3.70 17.58
N GLY A 626 -22.13 3.89 17.42
CA GLY A 626 -21.58 4.92 16.55
C GLY A 626 -21.40 4.47 15.09
N GLN A 627 -21.79 3.24 14.76
CA GLN A 627 -21.56 2.55 13.48
C GLN A 627 -20.14 2.75 12.92
N ALA A 628 -19.14 2.85 13.80
CA ALA A 628 -17.75 3.11 13.41
C ALA A 628 -17.13 1.96 12.62
N TYR A 629 -17.78 0.80 12.62
CA TYR A 629 -17.44 -0.39 11.84
C TYR A 629 -17.93 -0.31 10.39
N GLY A 630 -19.12 0.26 10.18
CA GLY A 630 -19.79 0.22 8.89
C GLY A 630 -19.23 1.17 7.83
N LYS A 631 -19.65 0.93 6.59
CA LYS A 631 -19.66 1.93 5.51
C LYS A 631 -20.91 2.81 5.65
N SER A 632 -20.83 3.72 6.61
CA SER A 632 -21.93 4.58 7.03
C SER A 632 -21.42 5.96 7.46
N THR A 633 -22.32 6.85 7.88
CA THR A 633 -21.97 8.07 8.60
C THR A 633 -21.25 7.73 9.91
N ARG A 634 -19.96 8.03 10.00
CA ARG A 634 -19.12 7.64 11.14
C ARG A 634 -18.95 8.71 12.20
N THR A 635 -19.02 9.99 11.87
CA THR A 635 -18.81 11.08 12.85
C THR A 635 -19.18 12.42 12.22
N VAL A 636 -19.69 13.34 13.05
CA VAL A 636 -19.72 14.77 12.76
C VAL A 636 -18.82 15.47 13.78
N LYS A 637 -17.61 15.86 13.36
CA LYS A 637 -16.67 16.58 14.24
C LYS A 637 -17.11 18.04 14.39
N SER A 638 -17.08 18.58 15.60
CA SER A 638 -17.44 19.98 15.85
C SER A 638 -16.32 20.74 16.54
N CYS A 639 -16.27 22.06 16.37
CA CYS A 639 -15.60 22.91 17.35
C CYS A 639 -16.62 23.44 18.36
N VAL A 640 -16.14 24.03 19.45
CA VAL A 640 -17.00 24.51 20.56
C VAL A 640 -17.92 25.68 20.21
N GLY A 641 -17.83 26.22 18.97
CA GLY A 641 -18.77 27.20 18.42
C GLY A 641 -18.84 28.51 19.18
N SER A 642 -19.90 29.30 18.91
CA SER A 642 -20.21 30.55 19.62
C SER A 642 -20.55 30.34 21.10
N THR A 643 -20.85 29.10 21.51
CA THR A 643 -21.13 28.73 22.90
C THR A 643 -19.93 28.98 23.83
N TRP A 644 -18.70 28.77 23.34
CA TRP A 644 -17.49 28.92 24.16
C TRP A 644 -16.34 29.67 23.47
N CYS A 645 -16.21 29.58 22.14
CA CYS A 645 -15.11 30.20 21.44
C CYS A 645 -15.40 31.69 21.21
N ARG A 646 -14.49 32.56 21.63
CA ARG A 646 -14.57 34.01 21.37
C ARG A 646 -14.65 34.41 19.89
N TYR A 647 -14.31 33.50 18.98
CA TYR A 647 -14.37 33.69 17.53
C TYR A 647 -15.55 32.96 16.88
N GLY A 648 -16.33 32.20 17.66
CA GLY A 648 -17.47 31.47 17.13
C GLY A 648 -18.55 32.44 16.66
N VAL A 649 -18.94 32.30 15.39
CA VAL A 649 -19.98 33.08 14.73
C VAL A 649 -21.35 32.44 14.97
N GLN A 650 -21.43 31.11 14.87
CA GLN A 650 -22.67 30.35 15.11
C GLN A 650 -22.42 29.11 15.98
N ASP A 651 -23.52 28.50 16.44
CA ASP A 651 -23.51 27.28 17.25
C ASP A 651 -23.20 26.06 16.38
N SER A 652 -21.91 25.76 16.22
CA SER A 652 -21.45 24.57 15.51
C SER A 652 -21.69 23.28 16.27
N VAL A 653 -21.81 23.32 17.60
CA VAL A 653 -22.05 22.11 18.41
C VAL A 653 -23.48 21.65 18.17
N GLY A 654 -24.47 22.53 18.37
CA GLY A 654 -25.88 22.23 18.09
C GLY A 654 -26.09 21.75 16.65
N LYS A 655 -25.49 22.44 15.67
CA LYS A 655 -25.58 22.02 14.27
C LYS A 655 -24.92 20.66 14.00
N ALA A 656 -23.79 20.35 14.63
CA ALA A 656 -23.17 19.04 14.51
C ALA A 656 -24.04 17.92 15.12
N LEU A 657 -24.68 18.18 16.27
CA LEU A 657 -25.62 17.25 16.89
C LEU A 657 -26.84 16.99 15.98
N ASP A 658 -27.41 18.04 15.38
CA ASP A 658 -28.52 17.92 14.43
C ASP A 658 -28.15 16.99 13.26
N LEU A 659 -27.03 17.28 12.60
CA LEU A 659 -26.57 16.52 11.43
C LEU A 659 -26.21 15.08 11.81
N GLU A 660 -25.53 14.87 12.94
CA GLU A 660 -25.17 13.52 13.36
C GLU A 660 -26.41 12.70 13.72
N ASN A 661 -27.44 13.33 14.32
CA ASN A 661 -28.69 12.65 14.65
C ASN A 661 -29.56 12.39 13.43
N ARG A 662 -29.51 13.25 12.41
CA ARG A 662 -30.22 13.03 11.15
C ARG A 662 -29.60 11.88 10.35
N TYR A 663 -28.27 11.87 10.19
CA TYR A 663 -27.60 10.94 9.29
C TYR A 663 -27.05 9.67 9.96
N LYS A 664 -27.36 9.44 11.25
CA LYS A 664 -26.98 8.19 11.93
C LYS A 664 -27.61 6.98 11.24
N GLY A 665 -26.85 5.90 11.13
CA GLY A 665 -27.29 4.68 10.47
C GLY A 665 -27.33 4.73 8.93
N LEU A 666 -27.14 5.90 8.30
CA LEU A 666 -27.12 6.00 6.83
C LEU A 666 -26.01 5.12 6.23
N ARG A 667 -26.40 4.11 5.46
CA ARG A 667 -25.50 3.22 4.71
C ARG A 667 -25.13 3.84 3.37
N ALA A 668 -23.88 3.69 2.98
CA ALA A 668 -23.32 4.31 1.79
C ALA A 668 -22.26 3.40 1.12
N PRO A 669 -21.89 3.67 -0.15
CA PRO A 669 -20.83 2.93 -0.84
C PRO A 669 -19.51 2.90 -0.05
N HIS A 670 -19.22 3.96 0.71
CA HIS A 670 -18.11 4.02 1.63
C HIS A 670 -18.45 4.80 2.91
N LYS A 671 -17.56 4.77 3.92
CA LYS A 671 -17.66 5.55 5.16
C LYS A 671 -17.70 7.06 4.86
N LEU A 672 -18.59 7.78 5.55
CA LEU A 672 -18.78 9.22 5.46
C LEU A 672 -18.33 9.90 6.75
N LYS A 673 -17.65 11.03 6.62
CA LYS A 673 -17.28 11.91 7.73
C LYS A 673 -17.77 13.31 7.46
N PHE A 674 -18.19 13.98 8.52
CA PHE A 674 -18.69 15.35 8.47
C PHE A 674 -17.88 16.19 9.46
N ALA A 675 -17.87 17.50 9.25
CA ALA A 675 -17.46 18.42 10.29
C ALA A 675 -18.15 19.77 10.19
N VAL A 676 -18.41 20.38 11.36
CA VAL A 676 -19.05 21.68 11.50
C VAL A 676 -18.15 22.63 12.28
N SER A 677 -17.74 23.71 11.64
CA SER A 677 -16.94 24.76 12.26
C SER A 677 -17.78 26.01 12.47
N GLY A 678 -17.72 26.55 13.70
CA GLY A 678 -18.44 27.77 14.06
C GLY A 678 -17.82 29.06 13.52
N CYS A 679 -16.69 29.00 12.79
CA CYS A 679 -16.09 30.13 12.09
C CYS A 679 -15.07 29.65 11.04
N THR A 680 -14.56 30.58 10.22
CA THR A 680 -13.58 30.33 9.15
C THR A 680 -12.19 29.88 9.63
N ARG A 681 -11.90 29.95 10.94
CA ARG A 681 -10.69 29.35 11.53
C ARG A 681 -10.74 27.82 11.56
N GLU A 682 -11.91 27.24 11.34
CA GLU A 682 -12.05 25.87 10.86
C GLU A 682 -11.52 24.79 11.82
N CYS A 683 -11.55 25.00 13.14
CA CYS A 683 -10.98 24.05 14.10
C CYS A 683 -11.57 22.61 14.05
N ALA A 684 -12.70 22.42 13.36
CA ALA A 684 -13.29 21.09 13.13
C ALA A 684 -12.72 20.36 11.90
N GLU A 685 -11.86 20.96 11.08
CA GLU A 685 -11.33 20.39 9.83
C GLU A 685 -12.44 20.00 8.82
N ALA A 686 -13.53 20.79 8.77
CA ALA A 686 -14.61 20.76 7.76
C ALA A 686 -14.14 20.50 6.32
N GLN A 687 -13.10 21.17 5.85
CA GLN A 687 -12.60 21.04 4.48
C GLN A 687 -11.85 19.72 4.23
N SER A 688 -11.59 18.90 5.25
CA SER A 688 -11.00 17.56 5.07
C SER A 688 -12.02 16.42 5.06
N LYS A 689 -13.32 16.74 5.18
CA LYS A 689 -14.40 15.76 5.35
C LYS A 689 -15.25 15.63 4.09
N ASP A 690 -16.00 14.53 3.99
CA ASP A 690 -16.91 14.28 2.86
C ASP A 690 -17.98 15.38 2.78
N VAL A 691 -18.43 15.89 3.93
CA VAL A 691 -19.29 17.07 4.08
C VAL A 691 -18.71 18.02 5.13
N GLY A 692 -18.34 19.22 4.71
CA GLY A 692 -17.85 20.29 5.58
C GLY A 692 -18.86 21.42 5.70
N VAL A 693 -19.08 21.92 6.90
CA VAL A 693 -19.98 23.05 7.16
C VAL A 693 -19.20 24.11 7.93
N ILE A 694 -19.19 25.35 7.44
CA ILE A 694 -18.48 26.47 8.07
C ILE A 694 -19.45 27.64 8.25
N ALA A 695 -19.59 28.13 9.47
CA ALA A 695 -20.46 29.26 9.77
C ALA A 695 -19.97 30.57 9.14
N THR A 696 -20.91 31.35 8.64
CA THR A 696 -20.73 32.75 8.20
C THR A 696 -21.67 33.66 9.00
N GLU A 697 -21.55 34.98 8.80
CA GLU A 697 -22.49 35.95 9.42
C GLU A 697 -23.91 35.81 8.86
N ASN A 698 -24.06 35.31 7.63
CA ASN A 698 -25.33 35.23 6.93
C ASN A 698 -25.94 33.81 6.90
N GLY A 699 -25.21 32.79 7.38
CA GLY A 699 -25.67 31.40 7.31
C GLY A 699 -24.52 30.41 7.37
N TRP A 700 -24.55 29.41 6.48
CA TRP A 700 -23.58 28.32 6.43
C TRP A 700 -23.00 28.15 5.03
N ASN A 701 -21.68 28.05 4.95
CA ASN A 701 -21.00 27.56 3.76
C ASN A 701 -20.94 26.03 3.80
N LEU A 702 -21.39 25.40 2.72
CA LEU A 702 -21.35 23.96 2.52
C LEU A 702 -20.18 23.61 1.61
N TYR A 703 -19.34 22.69 2.06
CA TYR A 703 -18.25 22.09 1.31
C TYR A 703 -18.50 20.60 1.13
N VAL A 704 -18.16 20.03 -0.03
CA VAL A 704 -18.38 18.61 -0.33
C VAL A 704 -17.16 17.94 -0.96
N CYS A 705 -17.12 16.61 -0.91
CA CYS A 705 -16.13 15.77 -1.59
C CYS A 705 -14.69 15.90 -1.06
N GLY A 706 -14.50 16.19 0.22
CA GLY A 706 -13.19 16.16 0.88
C GLY A 706 -12.78 14.76 1.35
N ASN A 707 -11.49 14.58 1.64
CA ASN A 707 -10.94 13.31 2.09
C ASN A 707 -9.71 13.47 2.99
N GLY A 708 -9.78 13.00 4.24
CA GLY A 708 -8.61 12.84 5.13
C GLY A 708 -8.02 11.42 5.11
N GLY A 709 -7.73 10.87 3.92
CA GLY A 709 -7.22 9.49 3.72
C GLY A 709 -5.83 9.43 3.07
N MET A 710 -5.46 8.29 2.47
CA MET A 710 -4.14 8.07 1.82
C MET A 710 -3.79 9.13 0.77
N ARG A 711 -4.80 9.65 0.07
CA ARG A 711 -4.70 10.81 -0.82
C ARG A 711 -5.55 11.93 -0.22
N PRO A 712 -4.98 12.80 0.62
CA PRO A 712 -5.75 13.87 1.21
C PRO A 712 -6.25 14.82 0.12
N ARG A 713 -7.49 15.28 0.26
CA ARG A 713 -8.15 16.19 -0.68
C ARG A 713 -9.01 17.18 0.09
N HIS A 714 -8.90 18.46 -0.22
CA HIS A 714 -9.82 19.45 0.31
C HIS A 714 -11.20 19.32 -0.34
N ALA A 715 -12.24 19.45 0.48
CA ALA A 715 -13.61 19.61 0.05
C ALA A 715 -13.76 20.94 -0.69
N GLU A 716 -14.59 20.94 -1.72
CA GLU A 716 -14.82 22.11 -2.55
C GLU A 716 -16.03 22.88 -2.05
N LEU A 717 -15.97 24.22 -2.12
CA LEU A 717 -17.08 25.08 -1.75
C LEU A 717 -18.26 24.81 -2.69
N PHE A 718 -19.35 24.29 -2.14
CA PHE A 718 -20.51 23.87 -2.91
C PHE A 718 -21.56 24.98 -3.01
N ALA A 719 -21.88 25.59 -1.87
CA ALA A 719 -22.83 26.69 -1.74
C ALA A 719 -22.51 27.53 -0.50
N THR A 720 -22.95 28.78 -0.49
CA THR A 720 -22.60 29.79 0.51
C THR A 720 -23.83 30.42 1.14
N ASP A 721 -23.68 30.92 2.37
CA ASP A 721 -24.70 31.68 3.11
C ASP A 721 -26.08 31.00 3.18
N LEU A 722 -26.08 29.67 3.35
CA LEU A 722 -27.30 28.88 3.44
C LEU A 722 -27.96 29.03 4.81
N ASP A 723 -29.29 29.13 4.83
CA ASP A 723 -30.06 28.88 6.04
C ASP A 723 -30.01 27.38 6.42
N SER A 724 -30.39 27.06 7.67
CA SER A 724 -30.29 25.68 8.18
C SER A 724 -31.18 24.68 7.44
N GLU A 725 -32.34 25.10 6.93
CA GLU A 725 -33.26 24.21 6.21
C GLU A 725 -32.68 23.88 4.82
N THR A 726 -32.23 24.90 4.09
CA THR A 726 -31.61 24.73 2.77
C THR A 726 -30.32 23.93 2.84
N LEU A 727 -29.49 24.16 3.87
CA LEU A 727 -28.29 23.36 4.14
C LEU A 727 -28.60 21.87 4.22
N VAL A 728 -29.61 21.49 5.01
CA VAL A 728 -30.01 20.09 5.19
C VAL A 728 -30.55 19.50 3.88
N LYS A 729 -31.38 20.24 3.13
CA LYS A 729 -31.87 19.78 1.82
C LYS A 729 -30.72 19.47 0.86
N TYR A 730 -29.71 20.34 0.78
CA TYR A 730 -28.58 20.13 -0.13
C TYR A 730 -27.72 18.93 0.31
N ILE A 731 -27.51 18.74 1.61
CA ILE A 731 -26.81 17.56 2.13
C ILE A 731 -27.60 16.29 1.83
N ASP A 732 -28.92 16.27 2.06
CA ASP A 732 -29.79 15.12 1.78
C ASP A 732 -29.70 14.69 0.31
N ARG A 733 -29.86 15.66 -0.60
CA ARG A 733 -29.76 15.45 -2.04
C ARG A 733 -28.38 14.95 -2.44
N PHE A 734 -27.31 15.59 -1.96
CA PHE A 734 -25.92 15.21 -2.25
C PHE A 734 -25.65 13.76 -1.85
N LEU A 735 -25.99 13.38 -0.62
CA LEU A 735 -25.74 12.05 -0.09
C LEU A 735 -26.53 10.99 -0.87
N MET A 736 -27.81 11.23 -1.14
CA MET A 736 -28.64 10.29 -1.90
C MET A 736 -28.19 10.16 -3.35
N PHE A 737 -27.76 11.25 -3.99
CA PHE A 737 -27.24 11.20 -5.35
C PHE A 737 -25.91 10.44 -5.43
N TYR A 738 -24.98 10.69 -4.49
CA TYR A 738 -23.75 9.92 -4.34
C TYR A 738 -24.03 8.43 -4.11
N ILE A 739 -24.94 8.08 -3.20
CA ILE A 739 -25.31 6.68 -2.91
C ILE A 739 -25.83 5.95 -4.15
N ARG A 740 -26.61 6.66 -4.99
CA ARG A 740 -27.21 6.15 -6.23
C ARG A 740 -26.18 5.89 -7.33
N THR A 741 -25.16 6.74 -7.43
CA THR A 741 -24.31 6.83 -8.63
C THR A 741 -22.87 6.37 -8.41
N ALA A 742 -22.37 6.35 -7.18
CA ALA A 742 -21.00 5.92 -6.91
C ALA A 742 -20.82 4.40 -7.03
N ASP A 743 -19.60 3.99 -7.37
CA ASP A 743 -19.20 2.59 -7.42
C ASP A 743 -18.92 2.03 -6.00
N LYS A 744 -18.76 0.70 -5.90
CA LYS A 744 -18.45 -0.02 -4.65
C LYS A 744 -17.19 0.55 -4.01
N LEU A 745 -17.23 0.78 -2.69
CA LEU A 745 -16.11 1.28 -1.90
C LEU A 745 -15.50 2.61 -2.38
N GLN A 746 -16.18 3.36 -3.25
CA GLN A 746 -15.69 4.62 -3.79
C GLN A 746 -15.92 5.77 -2.79
N ARG A 747 -14.89 6.58 -2.50
CA ARG A 747 -15.02 7.80 -1.68
C ARG A 747 -15.70 8.91 -2.47
N THR A 748 -16.39 9.83 -1.77
CA THR A 748 -17.02 11.01 -2.37
C THR A 748 -16.04 11.83 -3.21
N SER A 749 -14.78 11.96 -2.77
CA SER A 749 -13.71 12.64 -3.51
C SER A 749 -13.41 12.01 -4.88
N VAL A 750 -13.24 10.68 -4.91
CA VAL A 750 -12.93 9.92 -6.13
C VAL A 750 -14.15 9.83 -7.04
N TRP A 751 -15.33 9.71 -6.43
CA TRP A 751 -16.60 9.77 -7.16
C TRP A 751 -16.76 11.10 -7.89
N ARG A 752 -16.49 12.24 -7.21
CA ARG A 752 -16.49 13.55 -7.85
C ARG A 752 -15.50 13.61 -9.01
N GLU A 753 -14.27 13.13 -8.83
CA GLU A 753 -13.23 13.13 -9.87
C GLU A 753 -13.67 12.37 -11.13
N ASN A 754 -14.47 11.32 -10.97
CA ASN A 754 -14.99 10.52 -12.08
C ASN A 754 -16.37 10.99 -12.60
N LEU A 755 -16.99 11.99 -11.96
CA LEU A 755 -18.29 12.49 -12.36
C LEU A 755 -18.13 13.43 -13.56
N GLU A 756 -18.74 13.08 -14.70
CA GLU A 756 -18.73 13.92 -15.90
C GLU A 756 -19.34 15.30 -15.59
N GLY A 757 -18.65 16.37 -15.97
CA GLY A 757 -19.02 17.75 -15.61
C GLY A 757 -18.72 18.14 -14.15
N GLY A 758 -18.19 17.22 -13.34
CA GLY A 758 -17.62 17.48 -12.02
C GLY A 758 -18.55 18.19 -11.05
N LEU A 759 -18.01 19.19 -10.33
CA LEU A 759 -18.76 19.92 -9.32
C LEU A 759 -19.89 20.78 -9.91
N ASP A 760 -19.72 21.28 -11.13
CA ASP A 760 -20.73 22.13 -11.78
C ASP A 760 -21.97 21.33 -12.15
N TYR A 761 -21.78 20.15 -12.75
CA TYR A 761 -22.89 19.22 -12.96
C TYR A 761 -23.58 18.84 -11.65
N LEU A 762 -22.82 18.60 -10.58
CA LEU A 762 -23.40 18.33 -9.27
C LEU A 762 -24.25 19.50 -8.75
N ARG A 763 -23.84 20.75 -8.98
CA ARG A 763 -24.66 21.93 -8.64
C ARG A 763 -25.93 21.99 -9.49
N GLU A 764 -25.85 21.71 -10.79
CA GLU A 764 -27.03 21.67 -11.66
C GLU A 764 -28.07 20.66 -11.17
N VAL A 765 -27.62 19.46 -10.80
CA VAL A 765 -28.52 18.40 -10.32
C VAL A 765 -29.10 18.73 -8.94
N ILE A 766 -28.28 19.17 -7.99
CA ILE A 766 -28.65 19.27 -6.57
C ILE A 766 -29.27 20.62 -6.21
N ILE A 767 -28.84 21.70 -6.85
CA ILE A 767 -29.33 23.07 -6.59
C ILE A 767 -30.39 23.46 -7.60
N ALA A 768 -30.09 23.32 -8.90
CA ALA A 768 -31.00 23.73 -9.97
C ALA A 768 -32.05 22.66 -10.35
N ASP A 769 -31.96 21.46 -9.76
CA ASP A 769 -32.83 20.32 -10.02
C ASP A 769 -32.96 20.00 -11.52
N SER A 770 -31.84 20.04 -12.25
CA SER A 770 -31.82 19.87 -13.72
C SER A 770 -32.41 18.54 -14.19
N LEU A 771 -32.43 17.52 -13.33
CA LEU A 771 -33.01 16.20 -13.59
C LEU A 771 -34.43 16.02 -13.03
N GLY A 772 -34.96 16.97 -12.23
CA GLY A 772 -36.27 16.87 -11.59
C GLY A 772 -36.39 15.77 -10.53
N ILE A 773 -35.28 15.41 -9.88
CA ILE A 773 -35.21 14.27 -8.93
C ILE A 773 -35.06 14.70 -7.46
N CYS A 774 -34.83 15.98 -7.17
CA CYS A 774 -34.51 16.45 -5.81
C CYS A 774 -35.56 16.08 -4.77
N THR A 775 -36.85 16.19 -5.11
CA THR A 775 -37.94 15.82 -4.20
C THR A 775 -37.91 14.33 -3.83
N GLU A 776 -37.57 13.46 -4.78
CA GLU A 776 -37.45 12.02 -4.55
C GLU A 776 -36.20 11.68 -3.72
N LEU A 777 -35.09 12.41 -3.94
CA LEU A 777 -33.89 12.27 -3.10
C LEU A 777 -34.19 12.64 -1.64
N GLU A 778 -34.87 13.77 -1.41
CA GLU A 778 -35.26 14.21 -0.07
C GLU A 778 -36.21 13.22 0.60
N LYS A 779 -37.24 12.74 -0.13
CA LYS A 779 -38.18 11.73 0.38
C LYS A 779 -37.46 10.44 0.77
N GLN A 780 -36.49 10.02 -0.04
CA GLN A 780 -35.68 8.83 0.28
C GLN A 780 -34.86 9.04 1.55
N MET A 781 -34.19 10.19 1.70
CA MET A 781 -33.45 10.48 2.94
C MET A 781 -34.38 10.51 4.15
N GLN A 782 -35.55 11.14 4.02
CA GLN A 782 -36.52 11.22 5.11
C GLN A 782 -37.01 9.82 5.53
N MET A 783 -37.23 8.90 4.59
CA MET A 783 -37.53 7.50 4.91
C MET A 783 -36.40 6.81 5.70
N VAL A 784 -35.12 7.11 5.41
CA VAL A 784 -33.99 6.57 6.20
C VAL A 784 -34.01 7.14 7.61
N VAL A 785 -34.24 8.45 7.75
CA VAL A 785 -34.34 9.14 9.05
C VAL A 785 -35.47 8.56 9.90
N ASP A 786 -36.67 8.41 9.32
CA ASP A 786 -37.87 7.97 10.04
C ASP A 786 -37.78 6.50 10.50
N ASN A 787 -36.99 5.66 9.81
CA ASN A 787 -36.88 4.23 10.08
C ASN A 787 -35.59 3.83 10.83
N TYR A 788 -34.83 4.80 11.35
CA TYR A 788 -33.62 4.48 12.10
C TYR A 788 -33.89 3.66 13.36
N HIS A 789 -33.11 2.60 13.55
CA HIS A 789 -33.06 1.78 14.75
C HIS A 789 -31.61 1.53 15.16
N CYS A 790 -31.38 1.36 16.46
CA CYS A 790 -30.04 1.11 16.99
C CYS A 790 -29.72 -0.39 16.88
N GLU A 791 -28.80 -0.74 15.98
CA GLU A 791 -28.51 -2.14 15.63
C GLU A 791 -28.14 -3.02 16.85
N TRP A 792 -27.35 -2.48 17.77
CA TRP A 792 -27.00 -3.19 19.01
C TRP A 792 -28.18 -3.32 19.99
N ARG A 793 -29.11 -2.35 20.02
CA ARG A 793 -30.28 -2.42 20.90
C ARG A 793 -31.18 -3.56 20.43
N ASP A 794 -31.39 -3.63 19.12
CA ASP A 794 -32.18 -4.68 18.49
C ASP A 794 -31.54 -6.05 18.69
N ALA A 795 -30.20 -6.14 18.58
CA ALA A 795 -29.47 -7.38 18.82
C ALA A 795 -29.56 -7.85 20.29
N LEU A 796 -29.43 -6.94 21.26
CA LEU A 796 -29.50 -7.28 22.69
C LEU A 796 -30.89 -7.76 23.12
N THR A 797 -31.95 -7.35 22.42
CA THR A 797 -33.33 -7.80 22.69
C THR A 797 -33.71 -9.13 22.06
N ASP A 798 -32.84 -9.72 21.23
CA ASP A 798 -33.14 -10.93 20.45
C ASP A 798 -32.09 -12.02 20.71
N ARG A 799 -32.51 -13.09 21.40
CA ARG A 799 -31.63 -14.22 21.74
C ARG A 799 -31.06 -14.94 20.52
N GLU A 800 -31.81 -15.01 19.42
CA GLU A 800 -31.32 -15.64 18.19
C GLU A 800 -30.23 -14.79 17.54
N LYS A 801 -30.35 -13.46 17.60
CA LYS A 801 -29.27 -12.56 17.17
C LYS A 801 -28.03 -12.72 18.04
N LEU A 802 -28.18 -12.91 19.35
CA LEU A 802 -27.03 -13.06 20.26
C LEU A 802 -26.19 -14.31 20.04
N LYS A 803 -26.77 -15.39 19.48
CA LYS A 803 -26.04 -16.64 19.19
C LYS A 803 -24.79 -16.43 18.33
N ARG A 804 -24.76 -15.42 17.47
CA ARG A 804 -23.63 -15.12 16.57
C ARG A 804 -22.39 -14.56 17.28
N PHE A 805 -22.56 -14.02 18.48
CA PHE A 805 -21.46 -13.45 19.26
C PHE A 805 -20.76 -14.50 20.10
N ARG A 806 -21.13 -15.78 20.00
CA ARG A 806 -20.39 -16.86 20.66
C ARG A 806 -19.04 -17.07 19.98
N THR A 807 -17.97 -17.15 20.78
CA THR A 807 -16.66 -17.59 20.27
C THR A 807 -16.73 -19.03 19.76
N PHE A 808 -17.39 -19.92 20.52
CA PHE A 808 -17.65 -21.30 20.13
C PHE A 808 -19.12 -21.65 20.38
N VAL A 809 -19.74 -22.39 19.46
CA VAL A 809 -21.16 -22.78 19.62
C VAL A 809 -21.37 -23.84 20.69
N ASN A 810 -20.37 -24.69 20.93
CA ASN A 810 -20.42 -25.83 21.84
C ASN A 810 -19.57 -25.65 23.13
N ASP A 811 -18.87 -24.52 23.29
CA ASP A 811 -18.02 -24.24 24.45
C ASP A 811 -18.14 -22.76 24.86
N ARG A 812 -18.00 -22.46 26.15
CA ARG A 812 -18.12 -21.08 26.70
C ARG A 812 -16.78 -20.41 26.97
N ARG A 813 -15.65 -21.08 26.68
CA ARG A 813 -14.32 -20.53 26.88
C ARG A 813 -14.05 -19.32 25.97
N PRO A 814 -13.18 -18.38 26.39
CA PRO A 814 -12.61 -17.39 25.48
C PRO A 814 -11.71 -18.07 24.44
N ASP A 815 -11.36 -17.35 23.38
CA ASP A 815 -10.40 -17.86 22.39
C ASP A 815 -9.00 -17.96 23.06
N PRO A 816 -8.45 -19.17 23.22
CA PRO A 816 -7.19 -19.37 23.94
C PRO A 816 -5.97 -18.84 23.18
N ASN A 817 -6.10 -18.55 21.87
CA ASN A 817 -5.01 -18.04 21.06
C ASN A 817 -4.88 -16.51 21.11
N ILE A 818 -5.91 -15.81 21.62
CA ILE A 818 -5.87 -14.35 21.81
C ILE A 818 -4.97 -14.04 23.00
N ARG A 819 -3.83 -13.41 22.70
CA ARG A 819 -2.82 -13.00 23.68
C ARG A 819 -2.60 -11.50 23.63
N THR A 820 -2.26 -10.93 24.78
CA THR A 820 -1.94 -9.51 24.94
C THR A 820 -0.59 -9.34 25.62
N VAL A 821 0.06 -8.22 25.36
CA VAL A 821 1.30 -7.78 26.01
C VAL A 821 1.12 -6.35 26.52
N ALA A 822 1.85 -6.00 27.57
CA ALA A 822 1.91 -4.61 28.04
C ALA A 822 2.78 -3.78 27.09
N GLU A 823 2.29 -2.61 26.70
CA GLU A 823 3.06 -1.63 25.93
C GLU A 823 2.69 -0.22 26.39
N ARG A 824 3.68 0.52 26.89
CA ARG A 824 3.45 1.75 27.68
C ARG A 824 2.52 1.43 28.86
N ASP A 825 1.58 2.32 29.18
CA ASP A 825 0.65 2.19 30.29
C ASP A 825 -0.64 1.41 29.95
N GLN A 826 -0.69 0.72 28.80
CA GLN A 826 -1.87 -0.01 28.33
C GLN A 826 -1.49 -1.38 27.75
N VAL A 827 -2.50 -2.18 27.40
CA VAL A 827 -2.31 -3.48 26.73
C VAL A 827 -2.37 -3.33 25.21
N ARG A 828 -1.68 -4.19 24.48
CA ARG A 828 -1.86 -4.39 23.03
C ARG A 828 -1.94 -5.87 22.69
N PRO A 829 -2.50 -6.25 21.52
CA PRO A 829 -2.34 -7.59 20.98
C PRO A 829 -0.87 -8.03 20.92
N ALA A 830 -0.59 -9.27 21.32
CA ALA A 830 0.67 -9.94 21.01
C ALA A 830 0.69 -10.33 19.52
N ASP A 831 1.87 -10.62 18.99
CA ASP A 831 1.99 -11.10 17.61
C ASP A 831 1.34 -12.48 17.45
N ASN A 832 0.59 -12.65 16.36
CA ASN A 832 -0.03 -13.92 16.03
C ASN A 832 1.05 -14.96 15.79
N LEU A 833 0.88 -16.15 16.37
CA LEU A 833 1.82 -17.26 16.19
C LEU A 833 1.26 -18.25 15.18
N PRO A 834 2.13 -18.91 14.39
CA PRO A 834 1.73 -20.02 13.54
C PRO A 834 1.00 -21.10 14.32
N GLU A 835 0.14 -21.84 13.63
CA GLU A 835 -0.56 -22.97 14.21
C GLU A 835 0.42 -23.97 14.84
N THR A 836 0.20 -24.33 16.11
CA THR A 836 0.88 -25.46 16.74
C THR A 836 0.14 -26.74 16.38
N THR A 837 0.87 -27.81 16.05
CA THR A 837 0.30 -29.13 15.68
C THR A 837 -0.83 -29.54 16.62
N SER A 838 -2.04 -29.60 16.07
CA SER A 838 -3.30 -29.88 16.73
C SER A 838 -3.79 -31.30 16.38
N SER A 839 -4.71 -31.86 17.18
CA SER A 839 -5.28 -33.20 16.96
C SER A 839 -5.94 -33.31 15.59
N ALA A 840 -5.78 -34.44 14.88
CA ALA A 840 -6.41 -34.67 13.57
C ALA A 840 -7.96 -34.68 13.63
N GLY A 841 -8.54 -34.71 14.82
CA GLY A 841 -9.97 -34.84 15.05
C GLY A 841 -10.40 -36.31 15.21
N PRO A 842 -11.72 -36.56 15.35
CA PRO A 842 -12.21 -37.89 15.67
C PRO A 842 -12.18 -38.83 14.46
N ILE A 843 -11.72 -40.07 14.65
CA ILE A 843 -11.72 -41.10 13.59
C ILE A 843 -13.13 -41.63 13.32
N GLU A 844 -13.99 -41.66 14.34
CA GLU A 844 -15.40 -42.06 14.23
C GLU A 844 -16.31 -40.83 14.17
N TRP A 845 -17.49 -40.97 13.56
CA TRP A 845 -18.49 -39.90 13.53
C TRP A 845 -18.87 -39.47 14.95
N THR A 846 -18.58 -38.21 15.27
CA THR A 846 -18.76 -37.65 16.61
C THR A 846 -19.65 -36.41 16.55
N GLU A 847 -20.58 -36.29 17.49
CA GLU A 847 -21.43 -35.11 17.63
C GLU A 847 -20.58 -33.91 18.08
N LEU A 848 -20.69 -32.79 17.34
CA LEU A 848 -19.94 -31.56 17.60
C LEU A 848 -20.82 -30.47 18.23
N CYS A 849 -21.99 -30.21 17.65
CA CYS A 849 -22.98 -29.22 18.12
C CYS A 849 -24.39 -29.52 17.59
N GLN A 850 -25.39 -28.73 17.99
CA GLN A 850 -26.75 -28.86 17.48
C GLN A 850 -26.86 -28.18 16.09
N GLY A 851 -27.80 -28.65 15.25
CA GLY A 851 -28.09 -28.01 13.97
C GLY A 851 -28.63 -26.59 14.12
N ASP A 852 -29.38 -26.31 15.19
CA ASP A 852 -29.92 -24.99 15.53
C ASP A 852 -28.84 -23.95 15.92
N ASP A 853 -27.59 -24.38 16.02
CA ASP A 853 -26.43 -23.49 16.20
C ASP A 853 -25.89 -22.95 14.88
N LEU A 854 -26.22 -23.57 13.75
CA LEU A 854 -25.75 -23.17 12.42
C LEU A 854 -26.49 -21.93 11.92
N VAL A 855 -25.79 -21.11 11.13
CA VAL A 855 -26.36 -19.94 10.47
C VAL A 855 -26.36 -20.18 8.96
N ALA A 856 -27.53 -20.08 8.34
CA ALA A 856 -27.70 -20.30 6.91
C ALA A 856 -26.76 -19.40 6.09
N LYS A 857 -26.03 -19.99 5.13
CA LYS A 857 -25.10 -19.32 4.22
C LYS A 857 -24.01 -18.50 4.93
N SER A 858 -23.64 -18.90 6.15
CA SER A 858 -22.66 -18.22 6.99
C SER A 858 -21.85 -19.23 7.81
N GLY A 859 -20.83 -18.74 8.50
CA GLY A 859 -19.93 -19.53 9.33
C GLY A 859 -20.24 -19.41 10.81
N VAL A 860 -20.03 -20.50 11.55
CA VAL A 860 -19.92 -20.53 13.02
C VAL A 860 -18.69 -21.34 13.42
N VAL A 861 -18.20 -21.19 14.66
CA VAL A 861 -17.01 -21.92 15.11
C VAL A 861 -17.38 -22.86 16.24
N ALA A 862 -16.86 -24.08 16.21
CA ALA A 862 -16.97 -25.07 17.28
C ALA A 862 -15.58 -25.46 17.79
N TRP A 863 -15.50 -25.84 19.07
CA TRP A 863 -14.28 -26.31 19.70
C TRP A 863 -14.24 -27.84 19.74
N TYR A 864 -13.12 -28.44 19.36
CA TYR A 864 -12.91 -29.89 19.53
C TYR A 864 -11.43 -30.24 19.73
N ASP A 865 -11.09 -30.82 20.88
CA ASP A 865 -9.76 -31.39 21.17
C ASP A 865 -8.57 -30.47 20.79
N GLY A 866 -8.65 -29.20 21.17
CA GLY A 866 -7.61 -28.20 20.85
C GLY A 866 -7.78 -27.49 19.51
N ASN A 867 -8.73 -27.93 18.67
CA ASN A 867 -9.02 -27.34 17.37
C ASN A 867 -10.19 -26.36 17.43
N GLN A 868 -10.10 -25.31 16.63
CA GLN A 868 -11.21 -24.42 16.30
C GLN A 868 -11.72 -24.78 14.90
N ILE A 869 -12.90 -25.39 14.81
CA ILE A 869 -13.47 -25.89 13.56
C ILE A 869 -14.52 -24.89 13.09
N ALA A 870 -14.28 -24.25 11.94
CA ALA A 870 -15.24 -23.40 11.26
C ALA A 870 -16.25 -24.26 10.48
N LEU A 871 -17.53 -24.09 10.81
CA LEU A 871 -18.67 -24.78 10.21
C LEU A 871 -19.42 -23.83 9.29
N PHE A 872 -19.57 -24.19 8.02
CA PHE A 872 -20.36 -23.45 7.03
C PHE A 872 -21.58 -24.25 6.60
N TYR A 873 -22.75 -23.62 6.63
CA TYR A 873 -24.03 -24.30 6.44
C TYR A 873 -24.77 -23.81 5.19
N LEU A 874 -25.08 -24.74 4.28
CA LEU A 874 -26.02 -24.54 3.18
C LEU A 874 -27.33 -25.28 3.48
N PRO A 875 -28.45 -24.55 3.67
CA PRO A 875 -29.75 -25.17 3.87
C PRO A 875 -30.21 -26.01 2.68
N GLU A 876 -31.14 -26.93 2.94
CA GLU A 876 -31.83 -27.68 1.89
C GLU A 876 -32.58 -26.73 0.93
N THR A 877 -32.52 -27.06 -0.35
CA THR A 877 -33.24 -26.37 -1.43
C THR A 877 -34.06 -27.40 -2.20
N GLU A 878 -34.95 -26.96 -3.10
CA GLU A 878 -35.73 -27.88 -3.95
C GLU A 878 -34.87 -28.84 -4.78
N VAL A 879 -33.60 -28.49 -5.01
CA VAL A 879 -32.67 -29.19 -5.93
C VAL A 879 -31.46 -29.82 -5.24
N ALA A 880 -31.22 -29.54 -3.95
CA ALA A 880 -30.05 -30.05 -3.22
C ALA A 880 -30.32 -30.23 -1.73
N PRO A 881 -29.84 -31.33 -1.10
CA PRO A 881 -29.97 -31.55 0.33
C PRO A 881 -29.12 -30.55 1.13
N ALA A 882 -29.44 -30.39 2.40
CA ALA A 882 -28.65 -29.59 3.33
C ALA A 882 -27.19 -30.09 3.42
N GLN A 883 -26.22 -29.16 3.41
CA GLN A 883 -24.79 -29.45 3.46
C GLN A 883 -24.11 -28.68 4.58
N VAL A 884 -23.15 -29.32 5.24
CA VAL A 884 -22.28 -28.70 6.25
C VAL A 884 -20.83 -28.97 5.86
N TYR A 885 -20.03 -27.91 5.83
CA TYR A 885 -18.59 -27.97 5.59
C TYR A 885 -17.86 -27.65 6.88
N ALA A 886 -16.80 -28.39 7.18
CA ALA A 886 -15.98 -28.19 8.36
C ALA A 886 -14.52 -27.99 7.94
N ILE A 887 -13.99 -26.80 8.19
CA ILE A 887 -12.62 -26.42 7.84
C ILE A 887 -11.94 -25.72 9.02
N ASP A 888 -10.62 -25.59 8.96
CA ASP A 888 -9.87 -24.95 10.04
C ASP A 888 -10.27 -23.48 10.21
N ASN A 889 -10.41 -23.03 11.45
CA ASN A 889 -10.66 -21.62 11.73
C ASN A 889 -9.38 -20.77 11.64
N HIS A 890 -8.20 -21.40 11.64
CA HIS A 890 -6.92 -20.71 11.57
C HIS A 890 -6.60 -20.21 10.14
N ASP A 891 -6.41 -18.91 9.98
CA ASP A 891 -6.00 -18.30 8.71
C ASP A 891 -4.47 -18.31 8.58
N PRO A 892 -3.87 -19.05 7.63
CA PRO A 892 -2.42 -19.22 7.50
C PRO A 892 -1.69 -17.94 7.06
N PHE A 893 -2.40 -16.96 6.49
CA PHE A 893 -1.79 -15.70 6.07
C PHE A 893 -1.67 -14.70 7.22
N SER A 894 -2.67 -14.68 8.11
CA SER A 894 -2.70 -13.76 9.25
C SER A 894 -2.28 -14.41 10.57
N ASN A 895 -2.22 -15.74 10.61
CA ASN A 895 -2.07 -16.56 11.82
C ASN A 895 -3.16 -16.29 12.88
N ALA A 896 -4.33 -15.80 12.45
CA ALA A 896 -5.46 -15.51 13.34
C ALA A 896 -6.62 -16.51 13.16
N ASN A 897 -7.37 -16.78 14.22
CA ASN A 897 -8.50 -17.70 14.19
C ASN A 897 -9.79 -16.99 13.75
N VAL A 898 -9.92 -16.75 12.44
CA VAL A 898 -10.97 -15.89 11.88
C VAL A 898 -11.75 -16.49 10.71
N ILE A 899 -11.36 -17.63 10.15
CA ILE A 899 -11.97 -18.16 8.91
C ILE A 899 -13.49 -18.32 9.02
N GLY A 900 -14.00 -18.83 10.15
CA GLY A 900 -15.44 -19.00 10.41
C GLY A 900 -16.24 -17.70 10.44
N ARG A 901 -15.59 -16.54 10.32
CA ARG A 901 -16.17 -15.20 10.27
C ARG A 901 -16.13 -14.58 8.86
N GLY A 902 -15.65 -15.36 7.89
CA GLY A 902 -15.51 -14.98 6.49
C GLY A 902 -16.83 -14.99 5.72
N ILE A 903 -16.80 -14.42 4.52
CA ILE A 903 -17.95 -14.42 3.61
C ILE A 903 -17.92 -15.72 2.82
N MET A 904 -18.92 -16.57 3.06
CA MET A 904 -19.17 -17.74 2.23
C MET A 904 -19.68 -17.29 0.87
N GLY A 905 -19.26 -17.93 -0.22
CA GLY A 905 -19.71 -17.61 -1.57
C GLY A 905 -19.33 -18.69 -2.56
N ASP A 906 -19.40 -18.34 -3.84
CA ASP A 906 -18.84 -19.15 -4.92
C ASP A 906 -17.97 -18.31 -5.84
N LEU A 907 -16.91 -18.92 -6.37
CA LEU A 907 -16.06 -18.37 -7.41
C LEU A 907 -15.84 -19.43 -8.49
N LYS A 908 -16.18 -19.11 -9.74
CA LYS A 908 -16.11 -20.02 -10.90
C LYS A 908 -16.79 -21.38 -10.63
N GLY A 909 -17.89 -21.35 -9.89
CA GLY A 909 -18.67 -22.53 -9.49
C GLY A 909 -18.09 -23.33 -8.31
N GLN A 910 -16.99 -22.89 -7.70
CA GLN A 910 -16.42 -23.51 -6.50
C GLN A 910 -16.92 -22.81 -5.25
N LEU A 911 -17.41 -23.58 -4.27
CA LEU A 911 -17.82 -23.05 -2.98
C LEU A 911 -16.59 -22.63 -2.16
N VAL A 912 -16.57 -21.37 -1.74
CA VAL A 912 -15.43 -20.78 -1.04
C VAL A 912 -15.87 -20.01 0.20
N VAL A 913 -14.91 -19.76 1.09
CA VAL A 913 -14.97 -18.68 2.06
C VAL A 913 -13.83 -17.69 1.81
N ALA A 914 -14.14 -16.40 1.78
CA ALA A 914 -13.15 -15.34 1.79
C ALA A 914 -12.69 -15.04 3.22
N SER A 915 -11.37 -15.15 3.49
CA SER A 915 -10.79 -14.81 4.80
C SER A 915 -11.13 -13.37 5.20
N PRO A 916 -11.57 -13.10 6.44
CA PRO A 916 -11.91 -11.73 6.87
C PRO A 916 -10.82 -10.68 6.73
N LEU A 917 -9.55 -11.06 6.95
CA LEU A 917 -8.46 -10.11 7.09
C LEU A 917 -7.82 -9.73 5.75
N TYR A 918 -7.48 -10.75 4.96
CA TYR A 918 -6.72 -10.56 3.73
C TYR A 918 -7.45 -11.06 2.47
N LYS A 919 -8.68 -11.57 2.61
CA LYS A 919 -9.60 -11.91 1.52
C LYS A 919 -9.09 -12.98 0.55
N GLN A 920 -8.17 -13.86 0.97
CA GLN A 920 -7.89 -15.09 0.23
C GLN A 920 -9.09 -16.03 0.29
N HIS A 921 -9.29 -16.81 -0.76
CA HIS A 921 -10.44 -17.68 -0.93
C HIS A 921 -10.05 -19.13 -0.71
N PHE A 922 -10.68 -19.75 0.28
CA PHE A 922 -10.46 -21.16 0.58
C PHE A 922 -11.68 -21.98 0.17
N ARG A 923 -11.45 -23.01 -0.66
CA ARG A 923 -12.52 -23.92 -1.06
C ARG A 923 -13.03 -24.69 0.14
N LEU A 924 -14.34 -24.68 0.36
CA LEU A 924 -14.95 -25.32 1.53
C LEU A 924 -14.83 -26.85 1.52
N GLU A 925 -14.71 -27.45 0.33
CA GLU A 925 -14.67 -28.90 0.16
C GLU A 925 -13.36 -29.52 0.67
N ASP A 926 -12.22 -28.90 0.37
CA ASP A 926 -10.88 -29.46 0.66
C ASP A 926 -9.89 -28.45 1.25
N GLY A 927 -10.33 -27.22 1.52
CA GLY A 927 -9.54 -26.17 2.16
C GLY A 927 -8.50 -25.53 1.24
N GLN A 928 -8.40 -25.89 -0.04
CA GLN A 928 -7.39 -25.32 -0.94
C GLN A 928 -7.60 -23.82 -1.14
N CYS A 929 -6.52 -23.03 -1.01
CA CYS A 929 -6.51 -21.62 -1.36
C CYS A 929 -6.50 -21.45 -2.89
N LEU A 930 -7.37 -20.58 -3.41
CA LEU A 930 -7.48 -20.35 -4.86
C LEU A 930 -6.34 -19.48 -5.39
N GLU A 931 -5.84 -18.53 -4.59
CA GLU A 931 -4.75 -17.64 -4.96
C GLU A 931 -3.36 -18.29 -4.79
N ASP A 932 -3.22 -19.24 -3.87
CA ASP A 932 -1.99 -19.97 -3.61
C ASP A 932 -2.26 -21.47 -3.41
N PRO A 933 -2.19 -22.30 -4.46
CA PRO A 933 -2.49 -23.73 -4.37
C PRO A 933 -1.59 -24.53 -3.42
N ALA A 934 -0.45 -23.97 -2.99
CA ALA A 934 0.43 -24.60 -2.00
C ALA A 934 -0.12 -24.47 -0.56
N ILE A 935 -1.07 -23.56 -0.34
CA ILE A 935 -1.70 -23.33 0.96
C ILE A 935 -3.07 -24.01 0.99
N ARG A 936 -3.30 -24.80 2.05
CA ARG A 936 -4.55 -25.52 2.28
C ARG A 936 -4.92 -25.46 3.76
N LEU A 937 -6.19 -25.18 4.05
CA LEU A 937 -6.77 -25.35 5.37
C LEU A 937 -7.08 -26.82 5.61
N ARG A 938 -6.91 -27.28 6.86
CA ARG A 938 -7.38 -28.62 7.25
C ARG A 938 -8.89 -28.70 7.09
N THR A 939 -9.39 -29.86 6.67
CA THR A 939 -10.82 -30.12 6.53
C THR A 939 -11.26 -31.40 7.23
N TRP A 940 -12.52 -31.44 7.64
CA TRP A 940 -13.18 -32.60 8.24
C TRP A 940 -14.39 -33.00 7.40
N ASP A 941 -14.72 -34.30 7.42
CA ASP A 941 -16.03 -34.74 6.96
C ASP A 941 -17.07 -34.21 7.95
N ALA A 942 -18.14 -33.58 7.45
CA ALA A 942 -19.23 -33.09 8.27
C ALA A 942 -20.59 -33.44 7.66
N ARG A 943 -21.60 -33.71 8.51
CA ARG A 943 -22.98 -33.97 8.09
C ARG A 943 -23.99 -33.57 9.16
N LEU A 944 -25.22 -33.31 8.74
CA LEU A 944 -26.37 -33.21 9.63
C LEU A 944 -27.03 -34.58 9.77
N GLU A 945 -27.17 -35.07 11.01
CA GLU A 945 -27.82 -36.34 11.33
C GLU A 945 -28.71 -36.15 12.55
N ASN A 946 -30.01 -36.42 12.41
CA ASN A 946 -31.01 -36.27 13.49
C ASN A 946 -30.98 -34.88 14.18
N GLY A 947 -30.78 -33.81 13.41
CA GLY A 947 -30.72 -32.43 13.94
C GLY A 947 -29.40 -32.06 14.61
N LYS A 948 -28.36 -32.91 14.49
CA LYS A 948 -27.03 -32.69 15.09
C LYS A 948 -25.96 -32.62 14.02
N VAL A 949 -24.93 -31.81 14.27
CA VAL A 949 -23.75 -31.74 13.41
C VAL A 949 -22.77 -32.82 13.84
N MET A 950 -22.48 -33.74 12.95
CA MET A 950 -21.52 -34.82 13.13
C MET A 950 -20.25 -34.49 12.36
N ILE A 951 -19.08 -34.73 12.95
CA ILE A 951 -17.77 -34.58 12.29
C ILE A 951 -16.93 -35.84 12.35
N ARG A 952 -15.97 -35.95 11.42
CA ARG A 952 -14.94 -37.00 11.40
C ARG A 952 -13.69 -36.51 10.64
N ALA A 953 -12.51 -36.95 11.06
CA ALA A 953 -11.26 -36.72 10.34
C ALA A 953 -11.27 -37.36 8.95
N LYS A 954 -10.74 -36.67 7.92
CA LYS A 954 -10.57 -37.23 6.58
C LYS A 954 -9.37 -38.18 6.55
N ILE A 955 -9.59 -39.42 6.11
CA ILE A 955 -8.63 -40.53 6.22
C ILE A 955 -7.49 -40.44 5.18
N ASN A 956 -7.53 -39.52 4.22
CA ASN A 956 -6.64 -39.51 3.04
C ASN A 956 -5.58 -38.38 2.96
N GLU A 957 -5.35 -37.56 3.99
CA GLU A 957 -4.42 -36.41 3.88
C GLU A 957 -3.16 -36.41 4.75
N TYR A 958 -2.86 -37.50 5.47
CA TYR A 958 -1.62 -37.57 6.26
C TYR A 958 -0.96 -38.95 6.18
N THR A 959 -0.16 -39.17 5.14
CA THR A 959 0.98 -40.11 5.24
C THR A 959 2.15 -39.41 5.95
N PRO A 960 2.87 -40.06 6.88
CA PRO A 960 3.97 -39.45 7.65
C PRO A 960 5.22 -39.02 6.85
N GLU A 961 5.17 -38.99 5.53
CA GLU A 961 6.33 -38.73 4.67
C GLU A 961 6.48 -37.24 4.29
N THR A 962 5.47 -36.40 4.52
CA THR A 962 5.49 -34.97 4.12
C THR A 962 5.87 -33.98 5.23
N LEU A 963 6.31 -34.44 6.40
CA LEU A 963 6.81 -33.57 7.50
C LEU A 963 8.35 -33.50 7.61
N LEU A 964 9.08 -34.02 6.61
CA LEU A 964 10.55 -34.00 6.56
C LEU A 964 11.12 -33.52 5.21
N ALA A 965 10.41 -32.63 4.51
CA ALA A 965 10.92 -31.95 3.31
C ALA A 965 10.96 -30.44 3.52
#